data_AF-A0A9E3SUS8-F1
#
_entry.id   AF-A0A9E3SUS8-F1
#
_cell.length_a   1.000
_cell.length_b   1.000
_cell.length_c   1.000
_cell.angle_alpha   90.00
_cell.angle_beta   90.00
_cell.angle_gamma   90.00
#
_symmetry.space_group_name_H-M   'P 1'
#
loop_
_entity.id
_entity.type
_entity.pdbx_description
1 polymer ?
#
loop_
_entity_poly.entity_id
_entity_poly.type
_entity_poly.pdbx_seq_one_letter_code
_entity_poly.pdbx_strand_id
1 'polypeptide(L)'
;MSDSKPIVHLFCNAHIDPVWMWSWEEGAREAVSTFRTAANLLDRYPEFIFNHNESLLYEWVEEYDPPLFERIRECVRQGRWNITGGWYLQPDVNLPGGETIARVILEGRRYFAEKFGVRSPVAYNFDSFGHPGSLPQLLKQSGFSLYVHCRPDATQMDLPNPTYRWEGIDGTQVLTVRPSSGWYTTPTPEHGTSLDQARKGIEIARATGDDVLVTWGLGDHGGGATAHELDLFRQLIAETADSDVEVRHSTPEAYLDRVRSNFERYPVHKGELQRVLAGTYTSVAPIKREMREGEALLASAERWAAAAWWRYGRPYPAGELRTAWKRLMFNTFHDVLCGSLLEDALPGVHDMYGYAGDVARRIIARSQHALLPNVAPTPGTIPVYVLNPHSTPMKSAVGINFLSEYRAPRQRPDYTLYDDHGQPVASQSSGGSSIVLSSGNWQPFIGFTAEVPPLSARRYEIRVEQAPVAPTKPLNVREDEGGITVETNWWMIRFSREHAAPVELIDRASGRSLLKAPLRLFAMQDVAHAWGGMSRAVFNEPVSPFEALSPDEVGNYAGSEGHQGPALRIIAQGPVFVEVECLVGWQHTRASLRFRLYADLPYIDLHTRIHMQARRKMIKLQMPFDMPTVRAICEVPYGAAERTTDATEHPYARWVRLESAAMTVGIANNGQNGFDVSPDGTLNLSITRGGVHCHWDESPDGLDTDQSFTWMDQTQIDTGFRLLAGADGDAIAAQLIPAALELNQPLERFFAYYPPSPLSGAPQQPEAFLSIEPATIVLGALKKAEGEDAL
;
A
#
# COMPACT_ATOMS: atom_id res chain seq x y z
N MET A 1 0.26 37.24 -26.83
CA MET A 1 -1.01 37.18 -26.06
C MET A 1 -2.11 37.01 -27.08
N SER A 2 -3.02 36.06 -26.88
CA SER A 2 -4.15 35.83 -27.79
C SER A 2 -5.11 37.02 -27.72
N ASP A 3 -5.54 37.58 -28.85
CA ASP A 3 -6.56 38.66 -28.96
C ASP A 3 -7.98 38.21 -28.53
N SER A 4 -8.10 37.14 -27.74
CA SER A 4 -9.36 36.58 -27.27
C SER A 4 -9.57 36.87 -25.79
N LYS A 5 -10.77 37.35 -25.42
CA LYS A 5 -11.20 37.49 -24.02
C LYS A 5 -10.92 36.22 -23.19
N PRO A 6 -10.47 36.35 -21.92
CA PRO A 6 -10.32 35.20 -21.01
C PRO A 6 -11.68 34.57 -20.72
N ILE A 7 -11.67 33.25 -20.46
CA ILE A 7 -12.87 32.45 -20.23
C ILE A 7 -12.88 31.88 -18.82
N VAL A 8 -13.99 32.04 -18.11
CA VAL A 8 -14.33 31.28 -16.90
C VAL A 8 -15.10 30.03 -17.33
N HIS A 9 -14.42 28.90 -17.22
CA HIS A 9 -14.94 27.58 -17.57
C HIS A 9 -15.68 26.98 -16.37
N LEU A 10 -17.02 26.99 -16.43
CA LEU A 10 -17.86 26.36 -15.42
C LEU A 10 -17.89 24.84 -15.65
N PHE A 11 -17.12 24.13 -14.84
CA PHE A 11 -16.98 22.67 -14.85
C PHE A 11 -17.91 22.07 -13.81
N CYS A 12 -19.10 21.66 -14.25
CA CYS A 12 -20.03 20.94 -13.39
C CYS A 12 -19.59 19.49 -13.21
N ASN A 13 -19.46 19.05 -11.96
CA ASN A 13 -19.17 17.67 -11.61
C ASN A 13 -20.12 17.20 -10.48
N ALA A 14 -20.22 15.88 -10.29
CA ALA A 14 -20.73 15.30 -9.06
C ALA A 14 -19.61 14.42 -8.47
N HIS A 15 -18.94 14.88 -7.42
CA HIS A 15 -18.02 13.99 -6.71
C HIS A 15 -18.85 13.01 -5.90
N ILE A 16 -18.58 11.71 -6.05
CA ILE A 16 -19.33 10.67 -5.36
C ILE A 16 -18.33 9.72 -4.75
N ASP A 17 -18.36 9.60 -3.43
CA ASP A 17 -17.59 8.61 -2.70
C ASP A 17 -18.34 7.28 -2.78
N PRO A 18 -17.78 6.23 -3.44
CA PRO A 18 -18.41 4.93 -3.47
C PRO A 18 -18.62 4.37 -2.06
N VAL A 19 -17.71 4.70 -1.14
CA VAL A 19 -17.74 4.29 0.27
C VAL A 19 -17.14 5.42 1.10
N TRP A 20 -17.85 5.89 2.12
CA TRP A 20 -17.34 6.84 3.10
C TRP A 20 -18.09 6.71 4.43
N MET A 21 -19.06 7.61 4.67
CA MET A 21 -20.03 7.53 5.77
C MET A 21 -21.21 6.60 5.46
N TRP A 22 -21.11 5.88 4.35
CA TRP A 22 -22.04 4.87 3.89
C TRP A 22 -21.30 3.68 3.28
N SER A 23 -21.98 2.54 3.18
CA SER A 23 -21.46 1.35 2.50
C SER A 23 -21.57 1.46 0.98
N TRP A 24 -20.87 0.58 0.25
CA TRP A 24 -20.80 0.65 -1.20
C TRP A 24 -22.17 0.50 -1.89
N GLU A 25 -23.11 -0.21 -1.27
CA GLU A 25 -24.46 -0.39 -1.79
C GLU A 25 -25.24 0.92 -1.84
N GLU A 26 -25.00 1.82 -0.88
CA GLU A 26 -25.60 3.15 -0.91
C GLU A 26 -24.93 4.03 -1.96
N GLY A 27 -23.59 4.04 -2.02
CA GLY A 27 -22.84 4.76 -3.06
C GLY A 27 -23.26 4.35 -4.48
N ALA A 28 -23.53 3.06 -4.70
CA ALA A 28 -24.05 2.56 -5.98
C ALA A 28 -25.45 3.08 -6.33
N ARG A 29 -26.37 3.15 -5.34
CA ARG A 29 -27.70 3.72 -5.53
C ARG A 29 -27.64 5.20 -5.81
N GLU A 30 -26.76 5.91 -5.11
CA GLU A 30 -26.61 7.35 -5.28
C GLU A 30 -25.97 7.70 -6.62
N ALA A 31 -25.02 6.91 -7.11
CA ALA A 31 -24.51 7.04 -8.48
C ALA A 31 -25.63 6.96 -9.53
N VAL A 32 -26.53 5.97 -9.42
CA VAL A 32 -27.69 5.83 -10.32
C VAL A 32 -28.64 7.03 -10.21
N SER A 33 -28.91 7.49 -8.98
CA SER A 33 -29.78 8.64 -8.70
C SER A 33 -29.23 9.94 -9.29
N THR A 34 -27.96 10.21 -9.03
CA THR A 34 -27.23 11.39 -9.52
C THR A 34 -27.20 11.39 -11.05
N PHE A 35 -26.87 10.27 -11.68
CA PHE A 35 -26.79 10.19 -13.14
C PHE A 35 -28.15 10.38 -13.81
N ARG A 36 -29.22 9.86 -13.20
CA ARG A 36 -30.58 10.10 -13.68
C ARG A 36 -30.95 11.58 -13.59
N THR A 37 -30.61 12.22 -12.47
CA THR A 37 -30.88 13.65 -12.25
C THR A 37 -30.14 14.50 -13.25
N ALA A 38 -28.85 14.25 -13.45
CA ALA A 38 -28.05 14.92 -14.48
C ALA A 38 -28.65 14.76 -15.88
N ALA A 39 -29.01 13.53 -16.27
CA ALA A 39 -29.64 13.27 -17.57
C ALA A 39 -30.96 14.05 -17.73
N ASN A 40 -31.82 14.07 -16.70
CA ASN A 40 -33.07 14.83 -16.71
C ASN A 40 -32.86 16.34 -16.83
N LEU A 41 -31.81 16.89 -16.20
CA LEU A 41 -31.48 18.31 -16.33
C LEU A 41 -31.01 18.65 -17.74
N LEU A 42 -30.33 17.74 -18.43
CA LEU A 42 -29.98 17.95 -19.83
C LEU A 42 -31.24 18.12 -20.71
N ASP A 43 -32.37 17.49 -20.43
CA ASP A 43 -33.58 17.74 -21.23
C ASP A 43 -34.09 19.19 -21.09
N ARG A 44 -33.88 19.80 -19.91
CA ARG A 44 -34.40 21.13 -19.55
C ARG A 44 -33.44 22.28 -19.84
N TYR A 45 -32.14 22.02 -19.81
CA TYR A 45 -31.07 23.03 -19.92
C TYR A 45 -30.16 22.68 -21.11
N PRO A 46 -30.53 23.03 -22.35
CA PRO A 46 -29.77 22.67 -23.56
C PRO A 46 -28.31 23.14 -23.55
N GLU A 47 -28.01 24.25 -22.87
CA GLU A 47 -26.68 24.84 -22.71
C GLU A 47 -25.79 24.15 -21.67
N PHE A 48 -26.39 23.31 -20.81
CA PHE A 48 -25.68 22.64 -19.72
C PHE A 48 -24.83 21.48 -20.24
N ILE A 49 -23.63 21.34 -19.67
CA ILE A 49 -22.73 20.21 -19.87
C ILE A 49 -22.46 19.56 -18.50
N PHE A 50 -22.85 18.29 -18.35
CA PHE A 50 -22.48 17.49 -17.20
C PHE A 50 -21.16 16.78 -17.46
N ASN A 51 -20.22 16.80 -16.52
CA ASN A 51 -18.93 16.13 -16.63
C ASN A 51 -18.79 15.10 -15.51
N HIS A 52 -18.18 13.95 -15.79
CA HIS A 52 -17.94 12.91 -14.78
C HIS A 52 -16.80 11.95 -15.18
N ASN A 53 -16.15 11.29 -14.21
CA ASN A 53 -14.85 10.61 -14.41
C ASN A 53 -14.67 9.14 -14.04
N GLU A 54 -15.30 8.61 -13.00
CA GLU A 54 -14.97 7.25 -12.56
C GLU A 54 -15.74 6.22 -13.36
N SER A 55 -15.04 5.30 -14.03
CA SER A 55 -15.72 4.26 -14.82
C SER A 55 -16.56 3.31 -13.97
N LEU A 56 -16.18 3.10 -12.70
CA LEU A 56 -16.94 2.29 -11.73
C LEU A 56 -18.41 2.74 -11.64
N LEU A 57 -18.68 4.04 -11.58
CA LEU A 57 -20.05 4.53 -11.43
C LEU A 57 -20.86 4.29 -12.71
N TYR A 58 -20.23 4.42 -13.88
CA TYR A 58 -20.86 4.05 -15.14
C TYR A 58 -21.11 2.55 -15.25
N GLU A 59 -20.23 1.70 -14.70
CA GLU A 59 -20.45 0.25 -14.64
C GLU A 59 -21.69 -0.07 -13.80
N TRP A 60 -21.85 0.58 -12.65
CA TRP A 60 -23.05 0.42 -11.83
C TRP A 60 -24.31 0.92 -12.52
N VAL A 61 -24.25 2.03 -13.26
CA VAL A 61 -25.40 2.47 -14.06
C VAL A 61 -25.70 1.50 -15.21
N GLU A 62 -24.67 0.98 -15.89
CA GLU A 62 -24.84 -0.07 -16.91
C GLU A 62 -25.51 -1.33 -16.32
N GLU A 63 -25.11 -1.75 -15.13
CA GLU A 63 -25.61 -2.95 -14.47
C GLU A 63 -27.02 -2.77 -13.88
N TYR A 64 -27.25 -1.66 -13.17
CA TYR A 64 -28.46 -1.45 -12.37
C TYR A 64 -29.55 -0.63 -13.07
N ASP A 65 -29.21 0.16 -14.10
CA ASP A 65 -30.18 0.83 -14.96
C ASP A 65 -29.73 0.93 -16.43
N PRO A 66 -29.77 -0.19 -17.19
CA PRO A 66 -29.38 -0.21 -18.60
C PRO A 66 -30.12 0.83 -19.48
N PRO A 67 -31.44 1.10 -19.30
CA PRO A 67 -32.11 2.18 -20.02
C PRO A 67 -31.51 3.57 -19.79
N LEU A 68 -31.13 3.92 -18.55
CA LEU A 68 -30.42 5.16 -18.27
C LEU A 68 -29.04 5.18 -18.91
N PHE A 69 -28.31 4.06 -18.87
CA PHE A 69 -27.00 3.95 -19.51
C PHE A 69 -27.06 4.26 -21.02
N GLU A 70 -28.04 3.70 -21.74
CA GLU A 70 -28.22 4.02 -23.17
C GLU A 70 -28.58 5.48 -23.42
N ARG A 71 -29.37 6.09 -22.53
CA ARG A 71 -29.63 7.53 -22.57
C ARG A 71 -28.36 8.35 -22.38
N ILE A 72 -27.49 7.96 -21.43
CA ILE A 72 -26.20 8.62 -21.21
C ILE A 72 -25.33 8.51 -22.46
N ARG A 73 -25.25 7.34 -23.09
CA ARG A 73 -24.50 7.16 -24.34
C ARG A 73 -24.97 8.14 -25.42
N GLU A 74 -26.26 8.39 -25.50
CA GLU A 74 -26.79 9.38 -26.43
C GLU A 74 -26.44 10.82 -26.04
N CYS A 75 -26.54 11.19 -24.76
CA CYS A 75 -26.08 12.50 -24.28
C CYS A 75 -24.58 12.73 -24.53
N VAL A 76 -23.76 11.67 -24.46
CA VAL A 76 -22.33 11.71 -24.80
C VAL A 76 -22.13 11.97 -26.30
N ARG A 77 -22.86 11.27 -27.18
CA ARG A 77 -22.80 11.52 -28.64
C ARG A 77 -23.21 12.95 -29.00
N GLN A 78 -24.13 13.52 -28.24
CA GLN A 78 -24.59 14.91 -28.41
C GLN A 78 -23.61 15.96 -27.85
N GLY A 79 -22.54 15.54 -27.16
CA GLY A 79 -21.56 16.44 -26.54
C GLY A 79 -22.07 17.17 -25.30
N ARG A 80 -23.17 16.71 -24.70
CA ARG A 80 -23.84 17.33 -23.55
C ARG A 80 -23.50 16.63 -22.23
N TRP A 81 -23.00 15.41 -22.33
CA TRP A 81 -22.40 14.65 -21.25
C TRP A 81 -20.95 14.37 -21.60
N ASN A 82 -20.02 14.94 -20.83
CA ASN A 82 -18.59 14.82 -21.07
C ASN A 82 -17.97 13.76 -20.15
N ILE A 83 -17.34 12.76 -20.75
CA ILE A 83 -16.55 11.75 -20.04
C ILE A 83 -15.11 12.25 -19.98
N THR A 84 -14.62 12.53 -18.77
CA THR A 84 -13.29 13.11 -18.50
C THR A 84 -12.62 12.35 -17.35
N GLY A 85 -11.36 12.60 -16.99
CA GLY A 85 -10.68 11.93 -15.87
C GLY A 85 -10.17 10.52 -16.22
N GLY A 86 -11.09 9.63 -16.61
CA GLY A 86 -10.76 8.39 -17.32
C GLY A 86 -10.16 7.28 -16.45
N TRP A 87 -10.29 7.35 -15.13
CA TRP A 87 -9.79 6.35 -14.18
C TRP A 87 -10.93 5.44 -13.71
N TYR A 88 -10.59 4.27 -13.15
CA TYR A 88 -11.61 3.34 -12.63
C TYR A 88 -12.39 3.95 -11.46
N LEU A 89 -11.67 4.60 -10.54
CA LEU A 89 -12.20 5.42 -9.44
C LEU A 89 -11.20 6.53 -9.09
N GLN A 90 -11.47 7.32 -8.04
CA GLN A 90 -10.52 8.30 -7.45
C GLN A 90 -9.78 7.70 -6.24
N PRO A 91 -8.58 7.12 -6.43
CA PRO A 91 -7.88 6.41 -5.37
C PRO A 91 -7.07 7.37 -4.50
N ASP A 92 -6.70 6.92 -3.30
CA ASP A 92 -5.46 7.43 -2.69
C ASP A 92 -4.29 7.02 -3.59
N VAL A 93 -3.35 7.94 -3.82
CA VAL A 93 -2.18 7.69 -4.68
C VAL A 93 -0.87 7.61 -3.91
N ASN A 94 -0.90 7.52 -2.58
CA ASN A 94 0.30 7.46 -1.74
C ASN A 94 0.61 6.03 -1.27
N LEU A 95 -0.41 5.33 -0.78
CA LEU A 95 -0.28 4.04 -0.11
C LEU A 95 -0.22 2.85 -1.10
N PRO A 96 -1.01 2.82 -2.21
CA PRO A 96 -0.92 1.74 -3.20
C PRO A 96 0.45 1.66 -3.88
N GLY A 97 0.80 0.48 -4.39
CA GLY A 97 1.91 0.32 -5.30
C GLY A 97 1.66 0.99 -6.65
N GLY A 98 2.74 1.38 -7.35
CA GLY A 98 2.64 2.01 -8.68
C GLY A 98 1.88 1.18 -9.71
N GLU A 99 2.03 -0.15 -9.65
CA GLU A 99 1.27 -1.07 -10.52
C GLU A 99 -0.23 -0.97 -10.30
N THR A 100 -0.68 -0.87 -9.06
CA THR A 100 -2.10 -0.74 -8.73
C THR A 100 -2.67 0.56 -9.28
N ILE A 101 -1.95 1.68 -9.15
CA ILE A 101 -2.35 2.95 -9.75
C ILE A 101 -2.42 2.83 -11.29
N ALA A 102 -1.41 2.19 -11.90
CA ALA A 102 -1.42 1.92 -13.34
C ALA A 102 -2.63 1.08 -13.77
N ARG A 103 -3.05 0.09 -12.97
CA ARG A 103 -4.27 -0.70 -13.22
C ARG A 103 -5.55 0.11 -13.07
N VAL A 104 -5.65 0.99 -12.08
CA VAL A 104 -6.80 1.90 -11.91
C VAL A 104 -6.97 2.76 -13.16
N ILE A 105 -5.87 3.28 -13.70
CA ILE A 105 -5.87 4.06 -14.93
C ILE A 105 -6.23 3.18 -16.14
N LEU A 106 -5.58 2.02 -16.28
CA LEU A 106 -5.78 1.12 -17.41
C LEU A 106 -7.24 0.64 -17.51
N GLU A 107 -7.83 0.23 -16.39
CA GLU A 107 -9.20 -0.26 -16.32
C GLU A 107 -10.21 0.83 -16.71
N GLY A 108 -10.07 2.04 -16.15
CA GLY A 108 -10.94 3.16 -16.48
C GLY A 108 -10.87 3.54 -17.96
N ARG A 109 -9.64 3.68 -18.49
CA ARG A 109 -9.45 4.02 -19.91
C ARG A 109 -9.99 2.95 -20.83
N ARG A 110 -9.81 1.68 -20.49
CA ARG A 110 -10.35 0.56 -21.25
C ARG A 110 -11.89 0.61 -21.28
N TYR A 111 -12.53 0.77 -20.13
CA TYR A 111 -13.99 0.85 -20.05
C TYR A 111 -14.55 1.99 -20.91
N PHE A 112 -14.01 3.21 -20.78
CA PHE A 112 -14.51 4.35 -21.55
C PHE A 112 -14.25 4.23 -23.05
N ALA A 113 -13.11 3.67 -23.45
CA ALA A 113 -12.82 3.38 -24.85
C ALA A 113 -13.80 2.34 -25.43
N GLU A 114 -14.06 1.25 -24.70
CA GLU A 114 -14.95 0.17 -25.14
C GLU A 114 -16.43 0.61 -25.21
N LYS A 115 -16.92 1.35 -24.22
CA LYS A 115 -18.35 1.69 -24.10
C LYS A 115 -18.76 2.95 -24.84
N PHE A 116 -17.86 3.93 -24.90
CA PHE A 116 -18.14 5.28 -25.41
C PHE A 116 -17.22 5.71 -26.55
N GLY A 117 -16.13 4.99 -26.83
CA GLY A 117 -15.12 5.43 -27.81
C GLY A 117 -14.34 6.67 -27.37
N VAL A 118 -14.34 6.97 -26.07
CA VAL A 118 -13.73 8.18 -25.50
C VAL A 118 -12.40 7.84 -24.85
N ARG A 119 -11.39 8.70 -25.11
CA ARG A 119 -10.09 8.66 -24.44
C ARG A 119 -9.68 10.09 -24.06
N SER A 120 -10.12 10.54 -22.88
CA SER A 120 -9.82 11.90 -22.41
C SER A 120 -8.30 12.12 -22.19
N PRO A 121 -7.78 13.31 -22.57
CA PRO A 121 -6.43 13.76 -22.21
C PRO A 121 -6.36 14.40 -20.82
N VAL A 122 -7.47 14.49 -20.08
CA VAL A 122 -7.54 15.07 -18.74
C VAL A 122 -7.70 13.94 -17.72
N ALA A 123 -6.87 13.96 -16.69
CA ALA A 123 -7.06 13.17 -15.48
C ALA A 123 -7.47 14.09 -14.33
N TYR A 124 -8.30 13.62 -13.41
CA TYR A 124 -8.49 14.32 -12.15
C TYR A 124 -8.77 13.38 -10.99
N ASN A 125 -8.23 13.78 -9.84
CA ASN A 125 -8.35 13.11 -8.56
C ASN A 125 -8.41 14.23 -7.51
N PHE A 126 -9.63 14.65 -7.22
CA PHE A 126 -9.93 15.83 -6.42
C PHE A 126 -9.49 15.66 -4.98
N ASP A 127 -9.86 14.54 -4.35
CA ASP A 127 -9.80 14.38 -2.89
C ASP A 127 -8.79 13.36 -2.36
N SER A 128 -7.80 12.97 -3.17
CA SER A 128 -6.67 12.20 -2.64
C SER A 128 -5.89 13.02 -1.60
N PHE A 129 -5.52 12.40 -0.48
CA PHE A 129 -4.88 13.07 0.66
C PHE A 129 -3.37 13.28 0.48
N GLY A 130 -3.00 13.82 -0.69
CA GLY A 130 -1.65 14.07 -1.15
C GLY A 130 -1.36 13.32 -2.45
N HIS A 131 -0.30 13.74 -3.16
CA HIS A 131 0.11 13.10 -4.41
C HIS A 131 1.63 12.93 -4.50
N PRO A 132 2.14 11.72 -4.83
CA PRO A 132 3.57 11.46 -4.90
C PRO A 132 4.19 12.11 -6.13
N GLY A 133 5.48 12.44 -6.05
CA GLY A 133 6.21 13.10 -7.14
C GLY A 133 6.44 12.21 -8.36
N SER A 134 6.11 10.93 -8.29
CA SER A 134 6.17 10.00 -9.43
C SER A 134 4.91 10.03 -10.31
N LEU A 135 3.80 10.58 -9.82
CA LEU A 135 2.53 10.59 -10.55
C LEU A 135 2.58 11.34 -11.91
N PRO A 136 3.33 12.46 -12.08
CA PRO A 136 3.47 13.12 -13.38
C PRO A 136 3.97 12.20 -14.50
N GLN A 137 4.93 11.33 -14.21
CA GLN A 137 5.45 10.36 -15.17
C GLN A 137 4.34 9.38 -15.60
N LEU A 138 3.64 8.79 -14.63
CA LEU A 138 2.56 7.83 -14.88
C LEU A 138 1.40 8.45 -15.67
N LEU A 139 1.03 9.69 -15.32
CA LEU A 139 0.03 10.47 -16.05
C LEU A 139 0.43 10.66 -17.53
N LYS A 140 1.66 11.11 -17.77
CA LYS A 140 2.17 11.37 -19.11
C LYS A 140 2.24 10.09 -19.96
N GLN A 141 2.77 9.00 -19.40
CA GLN A 141 2.86 7.70 -20.07
C GLN A 141 1.48 7.11 -20.39
N SER A 142 0.47 7.41 -19.56
CA SER A 142 -0.92 7.01 -19.79
C SER A 142 -1.64 7.87 -20.85
N GLY A 143 -0.99 8.94 -21.31
CA GLY A 143 -1.50 9.85 -22.34
C GLY A 143 -2.32 11.01 -21.80
N PHE A 144 -2.18 11.37 -20.53
CA PHE A 144 -2.79 12.58 -19.96
C PHE A 144 -1.89 13.80 -20.19
N SER A 145 -2.53 14.96 -20.40
CA SER A 145 -1.90 16.25 -20.65
C SER A 145 -2.34 17.33 -19.66
N LEU A 146 -3.45 17.11 -18.95
CA LEU A 146 -3.92 17.94 -17.84
C LEU A 146 -4.21 17.06 -16.62
N TYR A 147 -3.84 17.54 -15.44
CA TYR A 147 -4.23 16.96 -14.16
C TYR A 147 -5.01 17.99 -13.33
N VAL A 148 -6.14 17.59 -12.73
CA VAL A 148 -6.89 18.44 -11.78
C VAL A 148 -6.90 17.80 -10.40
N HIS A 149 -6.60 18.59 -9.37
CA HIS A 149 -6.69 18.19 -7.96
C HIS A 149 -7.30 19.32 -7.12
N CYS A 150 -7.89 18.97 -5.98
CA CYS A 150 -8.36 19.93 -4.99
C CYS A 150 -7.52 19.89 -3.71
N ARG A 151 -6.85 18.77 -3.44
CA ARG A 151 -5.94 18.59 -2.31
C ARG A 151 -4.47 18.47 -2.78
N PRO A 152 -3.52 19.14 -2.12
CA PRO A 152 -3.68 20.08 -1.01
C PRO A 152 -4.38 21.38 -1.42
N ASP A 153 -5.25 21.88 -0.54
CA ASP A 153 -5.89 23.18 -0.71
C ASP A 153 -4.90 24.35 -0.44
N ALA A 154 -5.37 25.58 -0.59
CA ALA A 154 -4.53 26.78 -0.43
C ALA A 154 -4.02 27.02 1.00
N THR A 155 -4.69 26.48 2.02
CA THR A 155 -4.25 26.53 3.43
C THR A 155 -3.17 25.48 3.72
N GLN A 156 -3.17 24.39 2.95
CA GLN A 156 -2.24 23.26 3.13
C GLN A 156 -0.96 23.43 2.31
N MET A 157 -1.06 23.99 1.11
CA MET A 157 0.09 24.25 0.24
C MET A 157 -0.09 25.52 -0.59
N ASP A 158 0.89 26.41 -0.49
CA ASP A 158 1.00 27.53 -1.41
C ASP A 158 1.53 27.04 -2.76
N LEU A 159 0.84 27.42 -3.84
CA LEU A 159 1.19 27.04 -5.21
C LEU A 159 1.41 28.32 -6.03
N PRO A 160 2.39 28.32 -6.95
CA PRO A 160 2.82 29.55 -7.62
C PRO A 160 1.74 30.16 -8.53
N ASN A 161 0.77 29.37 -8.98
CA ASN A 161 -0.37 29.79 -9.80
C ASN A 161 -1.46 28.70 -9.73
N PRO A 162 -2.76 29.02 -9.88
CA PRO A 162 -3.81 28.00 -10.06
C PRO A 162 -3.48 26.98 -11.15
N THR A 163 -2.85 27.42 -12.25
CA THR A 163 -2.37 26.57 -13.35
C THR A 163 -0.86 26.61 -13.41
N TYR A 164 -0.24 25.44 -13.35
CA TYR A 164 1.20 25.30 -13.22
C TYR A 164 1.69 24.04 -13.94
N ARG A 165 2.99 23.95 -14.18
CA ARG A 165 3.64 22.73 -14.65
C ARG A 165 4.08 21.93 -13.44
N TRP A 166 3.52 20.74 -13.26
CA TRP A 166 3.97 19.85 -12.20
C TRP A 166 5.11 18.97 -12.70
N GLU A 167 6.31 19.16 -12.15
CA GLU A 167 7.51 18.40 -12.48
C GLU A 167 7.69 17.25 -11.47
N GLY A 168 7.65 16.03 -11.98
CA GLY A 168 7.87 14.82 -11.21
C GLY A 168 9.34 14.56 -10.90
N ILE A 169 9.60 13.53 -10.08
CA ILE A 169 10.94 13.15 -9.62
C ILE A 169 11.90 12.75 -10.76
N ASP A 170 11.37 12.36 -11.92
CA ASP A 170 12.11 12.02 -13.14
C ASP A 170 12.29 13.21 -14.10
N GLY A 171 11.77 14.39 -13.74
CA GLY A 171 11.74 15.58 -14.59
C GLY A 171 10.58 15.64 -15.59
N THR A 172 9.70 14.64 -15.62
CA THR A 172 8.49 14.70 -16.46
C THR A 172 7.57 15.81 -16.00
N GLN A 173 7.09 16.64 -16.93
CA GLN A 173 6.16 17.73 -16.64
C GLN A 173 4.77 17.46 -17.23
N VAL A 174 3.74 17.68 -16.41
CA VAL A 174 2.32 17.66 -16.81
C VAL A 174 1.68 19.00 -16.42
N LEU A 175 0.79 19.52 -17.27
CA LEU A 175 0.02 20.71 -16.91
C LEU A 175 -0.96 20.33 -15.81
N THR A 176 -1.01 21.12 -14.74
CA THR A 176 -1.81 20.83 -13.57
C THR A 176 -2.60 22.06 -13.17
N VAL A 177 -3.84 21.87 -12.73
CA VAL A 177 -4.68 22.94 -12.23
C VAL A 177 -5.26 22.57 -10.86
N ARG A 178 -5.12 23.49 -9.91
CA ARG A 178 -5.95 23.54 -8.70
C ARG A 178 -7.07 24.54 -8.99
N PRO A 179 -8.35 24.11 -9.10
CA PRO A 179 -9.45 25.01 -9.41
C PRO A 179 -9.46 26.24 -8.49
N SER A 180 -9.88 27.40 -8.99
CA SER A 180 -9.81 28.66 -8.23
C SER A 180 -10.67 28.68 -6.96
N SER A 181 -11.67 27.79 -6.92
CA SER A 181 -12.47 27.51 -5.73
C SER A 181 -11.71 26.78 -4.63
N GLY A 182 -10.57 26.16 -4.95
CA GLY A 182 -9.80 25.31 -4.05
C GLY A 182 -10.50 24.00 -3.69
N TRP A 183 -11.67 23.73 -4.29
CA TRP A 183 -12.56 22.61 -3.96
C TRP A 183 -13.37 22.21 -5.19
N TYR A 184 -13.98 21.03 -5.21
CA TYR A 184 -14.95 20.65 -6.26
C TYR A 184 -16.35 21.21 -6.02
N THR A 185 -16.50 22.04 -4.99
CA THR A 185 -17.57 23.02 -4.76
C THR A 185 -18.92 22.39 -4.39
N THR A 186 -18.90 21.48 -3.42
CA THR A 186 -20.04 21.28 -2.49
C THR A 186 -20.19 22.56 -1.65
N PRO A 187 -21.34 23.28 -1.68
CA PRO A 187 -21.49 24.51 -0.92
C PRO A 187 -21.35 24.29 0.60
N THR A 188 -20.40 24.96 1.21
CA THR A 188 -20.18 24.97 2.67
C THR A 188 -20.04 26.39 3.18
N PRO A 189 -20.13 26.65 4.50
CA PRO A 189 -19.83 27.96 5.07
C PRO A 189 -18.44 28.49 4.69
N GLU A 190 -17.48 27.60 4.48
CA GLU A 190 -16.07 27.93 4.16
C GLU A 190 -15.85 28.21 2.67
N HIS A 191 -16.48 27.42 1.80
CA HIS A 191 -16.31 27.52 0.35
C HIS A 191 -17.41 28.34 -0.35
N GLY A 192 -18.44 28.81 0.34
CA GLY A 192 -19.52 29.60 -0.26
C GLY A 192 -20.31 28.83 -1.33
N THR A 193 -21.06 29.55 -2.15
CA THR A 193 -21.92 28.95 -3.19
C THR A 193 -21.19 28.78 -4.53
N SER A 194 -21.75 27.95 -5.42
CA SER A 194 -21.30 27.82 -6.82
C SER A 194 -21.22 29.17 -7.55
N LEU A 195 -22.12 30.10 -7.24
CA LEU A 195 -22.13 31.44 -7.84
C LEU A 195 -21.01 32.33 -7.30
N ASP A 196 -20.72 32.24 -6.00
CA ASP A 196 -19.59 32.96 -5.38
C ASP A 196 -18.27 32.53 -6.02
N GLN A 197 -18.13 31.23 -6.27
CA GLN A 197 -16.94 30.68 -6.93
C GLN A 197 -16.79 31.11 -8.37
N ALA A 198 -17.89 31.19 -9.14
CA ALA A 198 -17.85 31.73 -10.49
C ALA A 198 -17.48 33.22 -10.50
N ARG A 199 -18.01 34.02 -9.57
CA ARG A 199 -17.65 35.44 -9.43
C ARG A 199 -16.18 35.63 -9.07
N LYS A 200 -15.66 34.84 -8.14
CA LYS A 200 -14.22 34.77 -7.83
C LYS A 200 -13.40 34.39 -9.06
N GLY A 201 -13.87 33.44 -9.85
CA GLY A 201 -13.26 33.06 -11.13
C GLY A 201 -13.17 34.22 -12.12
N ILE A 202 -14.23 35.03 -12.25
CA ILE A 202 -14.25 36.24 -13.09
C ILE A 202 -13.22 37.26 -12.60
N GLU A 203 -13.12 37.49 -11.29
CA GLU A 203 -12.12 38.40 -10.71
C GLU A 203 -10.69 37.95 -11.03
N ILE A 204 -10.40 36.65 -10.89
CA ILE A 204 -9.10 36.06 -11.23
C ILE A 204 -8.82 36.19 -12.73
N ALA A 205 -9.81 35.90 -13.59
CA ALA A 205 -9.67 36.03 -15.03
C ALA A 205 -9.35 37.48 -15.45
N ARG A 206 -10.01 38.48 -14.84
CA ARG A 206 -9.69 39.91 -15.07
C ARG A 206 -8.30 40.29 -14.58
N ALA A 207 -7.92 39.81 -13.40
CA ALA A 207 -6.63 40.16 -12.80
C ALA A 207 -5.43 39.54 -13.54
N THR A 208 -5.59 38.33 -14.08
CA THR A 208 -4.50 37.57 -14.72
C THR A 208 -4.51 37.65 -16.24
N GLY A 209 -5.67 37.94 -16.85
CA GLY A 209 -5.89 37.83 -18.29
C GLY A 209 -5.87 36.38 -18.80
N ASP A 210 -5.92 35.39 -17.89
CA ASP A 210 -5.87 33.96 -18.22
C ASP A 210 -7.25 33.31 -18.05
N ASP A 211 -7.46 32.21 -18.76
CA ASP A 211 -8.66 31.37 -18.59
C ASP A 211 -8.65 30.71 -17.20
N VAL A 212 -9.82 30.61 -16.57
CA VAL A 212 -9.98 30.08 -15.20
C VAL A 212 -10.94 28.90 -15.20
N LEU A 213 -10.53 27.78 -14.59
CA LEU A 213 -11.39 26.62 -14.37
C LEU A 213 -12.08 26.72 -13.00
N VAL A 214 -13.41 26.74 -13.00
CA VAL A 214 -14.24 26.77 -11.80
C VAL A 214 -15.07 25.50 -11.74
N THR A 215 -14.80 24.67 -10.74
CA THR A 215 -15.61 23.50 -10.39
C THR A 215 -16.88 23.92 -9.66
N TRP A 216 -17.98 23.21 -9.89
CA TRP A 216 -19.25 23.40 -9.18
C TRP A 216 -20.14 22.15 -9.19
N GLY A 217 -21.03 22.04 -8.20
CA GLY A 217 -22.00 20.96 -8.06
C GLY A 217 -21.99 20.34 -6.66
N LEU A 218 -23.08 19.67 -6.29
CA LEU A 218 -23.17 18.90 -5.06
C LEU A 218 -22.31 17.63 -5.18
N GLY A 219 -21.37 17.46 -4.25
CA GLY A 219 -20.44 16.33 -4.21
C GLY A 219 -20.53 15.51 -2.92
N ASP A 220 -19.47 14.75 -2.66
CA ASP A 220 -19.27 13.79 -1.57
C ASP A 220 -20.26 12.61 -1.64
N HIS A 221 -21.54 12.83 -1.34
CA HIS A 221 -22.57 11.80 -1.48
C HIS A 221 -23.07 11.71 -2.93
N GLY A 222 -23.15 12.84 -3.63
CA GLY A 222 -23.73 12.95 -4.96
C GLY A 222 -24.69 14.12 -5.09
N GLY A 223 -25.43 14.16 -6.20
CA GLY A 223 -26.41 15.20 -6.53
C GLY A 223 -26.02 16.01 -7.77
N GLY A 224 -24.76 16.45 -7.87
CA GLY A 224 -24.26 17.24 -9.01
C GLY A 224 -24.99 18.57 -9.17
N ALA A 225 -25.48 18.86 -10.37
CA ALA A 225 -26.18 20.12 -10.66
C ALA A 225 -27.58 20.16 -10.05
N THR A 226 -27.99 21.33 -9.56
CA THR A 226 -29.40 21.63 -9.27
C THR A 226 -30.01 22.55 -10.33
N ALA A 227 -31.32 22.43 -10.57
CA ALA A 227 -32.03 23.34 -11.49
C ALA A 227 -31.93 24.81 -11.04
N HIS A 228 -31.92 25.04 -9.72
CA HIS A 228 -31.78 26.38 -9.15
C HIS A 228 -30.44 27.02 -9.52
N GLU A 229 -29.32 26.29 -9.35
CA GLU A 229 -28.00 26.79 -9.72
C GLU A 229 -27.85 27.01 -11.22
N LEU A 230 -28.45 26.15 -12.05
CA LEU A 230 -28.47 26.36 -13.50
C LEU A 230 -29.22 27.64 -13.90
N ASP A 231 -30.36 27.94 -13.25
CA ASP A 231 -31.07 29.20 -13.47
C ASP A 231 -30.22 30.42 -13.04
N LEU A 232 -29.48 30.31 -11.93
CA LEU A 232 -28.53 31.34 -11.50
C LEU A 232 -27.37 31.52 -12.49
N PHE A 233 -26.81 30.43 -13.02
CA PHE A 233 -25.76 30.51 -14.03
C PHE A 233 -26.26 31.10 -15.34
N ARG A 234 -27.48 30.78 -15.77
CA ARG A 234 -28.10 31.42 -16.93
C ARG A 234 -28.22 32.94 -16.73
N GLN A 235 -28.56 33.40 -15.53
CA GLN A 235 -28.56 34.83 -15.18
C GLN A 235 -27.15 35.42 -15.22
N LEU A 236 -26.17 34.80 -14.56
CA LEU A 236 -24.78 35.28 -14.57
C LEU A 236 -24.19 35.37 -15.99
N ILE A 237 -24.43 34.35 -16.82
CA ILE A 237 -23.95 34.31 -18.21
C ILE A 237 -24.59 35.44 -19.01
N ALA A 238 -25.89 35.70 -18.82
CA ALA A 238 -26.56 36.83 -19.46
C ALA A 238 -26.02 38.19 -18.98
N GLU A 239 -25.77 38.35 -17.68
CA GLU A 239 -25.19 39.56 -17.08
C GLU A 239 -23.76 39.83 -17.58
N THR A 240 -23.02 38.78 -17.93
CA THR A 240 -21.61 38.86 -18.37
C THR A 240 -21.44 38.78 -19.88
N ALA A 241 -22.53 38.72 -20.67
CA ALA A 241 -22.49 38.54 -22.11
C ALA A 241 -21.63 39.60 -22.84
N ASP A 242 -21.70 40.85 -22.38
CA ASP A 242 -20.94 42.00 -22.91
C ASP A 242 -19.72 42.37 -22.05
N SER A 243 -19.29 41.49 -21.14
CA SER A 243 -18.11 41.70 -20.29
C SER A 243 -16.80 41.42 -21.03
N ASP A 244 -15.71 41.93 -20.47
CA ASP A 244 -14.32 41.60 -20.79
C ASP A 244 -13.91 40.14 -20.50
N VAL A 245 -14.76 39.36 -19.80
CA VAL A 245 -14.56 37.95 -19.48
C VAL A 245 -15.77 37.15 -19.96
N GLU A 246 -15.54 36.04 -20.66
CA GLU A 246 -16.61 35.11 -21.03
C GLU A 246 -16.87 34.12 -19.88
N VAL A 247 -18.14 33.89 -19.55
CA VAL A 247 -18.55 32.83 -18.62
C VAL A 247 -19.38 31.81 -19.39
N ARG A 248 -19.07 30.51 -19.26
CA ARG A 248 -19.86 29.45 -19.89
C ARG A 248 -19.74 28.10 -19.20
N HIS A 249 -20.76 27.25 -19.37
CA HIS A 249 -20.62 25.81 -19.13
C HIS A 249 -19.55 25.23 -20.05
N SER A 250 -18.67 24.40 -19.50
CA SER A 250 -17.49 23.91 -20.21
C SER A 250 -17.09 22.51 -19.77
N THR A 251 -16.15 21.95 -20.52
CA THR A 251 -15.37 20.77 -20.17
C THR A 251 -13.94 21.15 -19.78
N PRO A 252 -13.22 20.31 -19.00
CA PRO A 252 -11.80 20.51 -18.77
C PRO A 252 -10.94 20.30 -20.02
N GLU A 253 -11.42 19.54 -21.03
CA GLU A 253 -10.78 19.45 -22.34
C GLU A 253 -10.79 20.79 -23.08
N ALA A 254 -11.93 21.50 -23.06
CA ALA A 254 -12.04 22.82 -23.67
C ALA A 254 -11.16 23.86 -22.97
N TYR A 255 -10.95 23.69 -21.65
CA TYR A 255 -9.96 24.46 -20.90
C TYR A 255 -8.53 24.12 -21.36
N LEU A 256 -8.17 22.84 -21.41
CA LEU A 256 -6.85 22.37 -21.87
C LEU A 256 -6.51 22.91 -23.27
N ASP A 257 -7.45 22.90 -24.21
CA ASP A 257 -7.23 23.41 -25.57
C ASP A 257 -6.86 24.90 -25.60
N ARG A 258 -7.33 25.68 -24.63
CA ARG A 258 -7.03 27.11 -24.48
C ARG A 258 -5.67 27.36 -23.83
N VAL A 259 -5.28 26.55 -22.86
CA VAL A 259 -4.08 26.79 -22.05
C VAL A 259 -2.83 26.05 -22.55
N ARG A 260 -2.96 24.94 -23.27
CA ARG A 260 -1.82 24.08 -23.64
C ARG A 260 -0.75 24.78 -24.50
N SER A 261 -1.14 25.74 -25.34
CA SER A 261 -0.20 26.49 -26.18
C SER A 261 0.67 27.45 -25.35
N ASN A 262 0.24 27.79 -24.14
CA ASN A 262 0.96 28.62 -23.18
C ASN A 262 1.77 27.79 -22.18
N PHE A 263 2.00 26.50 -22.43
CA PHE A 263 2.66 25.58 -21.49
C PHE A 263 3.91 26.19 -20.85
N GLU A 264 4.80 26.79 -21.66
CA GLU A 264 6.06 27.40 -21.21
C GLU A 264 5.90 28.65 -20.32
N ARG A 265 4.74 29.32 -20.37
CA ARG A 265 4.45 30.52 -19.55
C ARG A 265 4.14 30.17 -18.10
N TYR A 266 3.60 28.99 -17.82
CA TYR A 266 3.17 28.62 -16.46
C TYR A 266 4.36 28.32 -15.54
N PRO A 267 4.30 28.64 -14.24
CA PRO A 267 5.39 28.33 -13.32
C PRO A 267 5.54 26.82 -13.10
N VAL A 268 6.74 26.37 -12.74
CA VAL A 268 7.01 24.96 -12.38
C VAL A 268 6.85 24.78 -10.88
N HIS A 269 6.06 23.78 -10.47
CA HIS A 269 6.09 23.22 -9.12
C HIS A 269 6.87 21.90 -9.17
N LYS A 270 7.96 21.81 -8.40
CA LYS A 270 8.82 20.61 -8.34
C LYS A 270 8.51 19.78 -7.10
N GLY A 271 8.52 18.46 -7.26
CA GLY A 271 8.34 17.54 -6.15
C GLY A 271 6.88 17.21 -5.89
N GLU A 272 6.56 16.84 -4.66
CA GLU A 272 5.27 16.25 -4.33
C GLU A 272 4.20 17.27 -3.95
N LEU A 273 2.94 16.85 -3.96
CA LEU A 273 1.81 17.62 -3.45
C LEU A 273 1.43 17.04 -2.08
N GLN A 274 2.22 17.38 -1.05
CA GLN A 274 2.16 16.80 0.29
C GLN A 274 2.21 17.90 1.37
N ARG A 275 1.58 17.77 2.53
CA ARG A 275 0.74 16.67 3.06
C ARG A 275 -0.66 17.20 3.34
N VAL A 276 -1.63 16.30 3.51
CA VAL A 276 -3.03 16.70 3.67
C VAL A 276 -3.64 16.17 4.98
N LEU A 277 -3.73 14.85 5.20
CA LEU A 277 -4.42 14.27 6.35
C LEU A 277 -3.62 13.10 6.94
N ALA A 278 -2.57 13.42 7.70
CA ALA A 278 -1.51 12.46 7.99
C ALA A 278 -1.91 11.27 8.89
N GLY A 279 -2.99 11.36 9.65
CA GLY A 279 -3.50 10.22 10.43
C GLY A 279 -3.95 9.05 9.54
N THR A 280 -4.38 9.35 8.32
CA THR A 280 -4.89 8.37 7.36
C THR A 280 -3.84 7.38 6.86
N TYR A 281 -2.55 7.68 7.00
CA TYR A 281 -1.48 6.75 6.66
C TYR A 281 -1.45 5.54 7.59
N THR A 282 -2.10 5.63 8.76
CA THR A 282 -2.12 4.59 9.80
C THR A 282 -3.53 4.09 10.15
N SER A 283 -4.56 4.95 10.09
CA SER A 283 -5.95 4.60 10.47
C SER A 283 -6.42 3.29 9.81
N VAL A 284 -7.07 2.40 10.56
CA VAL A 284 -7.53 1.09 10.04
C VAL A 284 -6.36 0.30 9.45
N ALA A 285 -5.36 -0.03 10.27
CA ALA A 285 -4.16 -0.75 9.83
C ALA A 285 -4.43 -2.10 9.11
N PRO A 286 -5.45 -2.90 9.49
CA PRO A 286 -5.71 -4.19 8.84
C PRO A 286 -5.95 -4.10 7.32
N ILE A 287 -6.70 -3.10 6.85
CA ILE A 287 -7.01 -2.97 5.41
C ILE A 287 -5.79 -2.58 4.57
N LYS A 288 -4.84 -1.82 5.16
CA LYS A 288 -3.57 -1.46 4.51
C LYS A 288 -2.67 -2.69 4.35
N ARG A 289 -2.68 -3.57 5.36
CA ARG A 289 -2.00 -4.86 5.32
C ARG A 289 -2.59 -5.79 4.27
N GLU A 290 -3.92 -5.90 4.22
CA GLU A 290 -4.63 -6.70 3.22
C GLU A 290 -4.44 -6.17 1.79
N MET A 291 -4.42 -4.84 1.62
CA MET A 291 -4.08 -4.20 0.35
C MET A 291 -2.70 -4.66 -0.13
N ARG A 292 -1.68 -4.52 0.71
CA ARG A 292 -0.30 -4.86 0.36
C ARG A 292 -0.13 -6.35 0.07
N GLU A 293 -0.77 -7.22 0.86
CA GLU A 293 -0.77 -8.67 0.59
C GLU A 293 -1.49 -9.00 -0.72
N GLY A 294 -2.64 -8.39 -0.97
CA GLY A 294 -3.42 -8.58 -2.19
C GLY A 294 -2.65 -8.16 -3.44
N GLU A 295 -1.93 -7.04 -3.40
CA GLU A 295 -1.07 -6.58 -4.50
C GLU A 295 0.02 -7.59 -4.82
N ALA A 296 0.72 -8.07 -3.78
CA ALA A 296 1.78 -9.06 -3.91
C ALA A 296 1.25 -10.39 -4.48
N LEU A 297 0.10 -10.86 -3.99
CA LEU A 297 -0.54 -12.09 -4.44
C LEU A 297 -1.00 -11.99 -5.90
N LEU A 298 -1.67 -10.91 -6.29
CA LEU A 298 -2.14 -10.73 -7.66
C LEU A 298 -0.98 -10.57 -8.65
N ALA A 299 0.07 -9.82 -8.29
CA ALA A 299 1.28 -9.74 -9.07
C ALA A 299 1.96 -11.12 -9.24
N SER A 300 2.00 -11.94 -8.18
CA SER A 300 2.48 -13.33 -8.24
C SER A 300 1.64 -14.18 -9.19
N ALA A 301 0.32 -14.10 -9.06
CA ALA A 301 -0.64 -14.85 -9.87
C ALA A 301 -0.47 -14.55 -11.36
N GLU A 302 -0.34 -13.27 -11.72
CA GLU A 302 -0.09 -12.86 -13.11
C GLU A 302 1.26 -13.35 -13.63
N ARG A 303 2.35 -13.17 -12.85
CA ARG A 303 3.69 -13.63 -13.23
C ARG A 303 3.72 -15.11 -13.53
N TRP A 304 3.19 -15.94 -12.63
CA TRP A 304 3.18 -17.39 -12.81
C TRP A 304 2.25 -17.82 -13.93
N ALA A 305 1.08 -17.20 -14.07
CA ALA A 305 0.18 -17.48 -15.17
C ALA A 305 0.80 -17.11 -16.52
N ALA A 306 1.50 -15.98 -16.61
CA ALA A 306 2.20 -15.53 -17.80
C ALA A 306 3.36 -16.46 -18.16
N ALA A 307 4.18 -16.86 -17.18
CA ALA A 307 5.28 -17.80 -17.40
C ALA A 307 4.77 -19.19 -17.85
N ALA A 308 3.69 -19.70 -17.25
CA ALA A 308 3.09 -20.99 -17.62
C ALA A 308 2.42 -20.94 -19.01
N TRP A 309 1.77 -19.82 -19.34
CA TRP A 309 1.23 -19.57 -20.68
C TRP A 309 2.35 -19.51 -21.72
N TRP A 310 3.38 -18.71 -21.49
CA TRP A 310 4.46 -18.48 -22.44
C TRP A 310 5.29 -19.74 -22.71
N ARG A 311 5.71 -20.45 -21.66
CA ARG A 311 6.58 -21.64 -21.82
C ARG A 311 5.84 -22.84 -22.39
N TYR A 312 4.59 -23.05 -21.99
CA TYR A 312 3.92 -24.33 -22.18
C TYR A 312 2.48 -24.23 -22.73
N GLY A 313 2.04 -23.04 -23.15
CA GLY A 313 0.72 -22.84 -23.76
C GLY A 313 -0.44 -23.05 -22.79
N ARG A 314 -0.23 -22.94 -21.47
CA ARG A 314 -1.34 -23.01 -20.49
C ARG A 314 -2.32 -21.85 -20.71
N PRO A 315 -3.64 -22.05 -20.54
CA PRO A 315 -4.60 -20.96 -20.64
C PRO A 315 -4.30 -19.83 -19.65
N TYR A 316 -4.18 -18.59 -20.15
CA TYR A 316 -4.00 -17.41 -19.32
C TYR A 316 -5.38 -16.93 -18.79
N PRO A 317 -5.57 -16.81 -17.46
CA PRO A 317 -6.88 -16.54 -16.87
C PRO A 317 -7.20 -15.04 -16.78
N ALA A 318 -7.24 -14.37 -17.92
CA ALA A 318 -7.42 -12.91 -18.00
C ALA A 318 -8.69 -12.42 -17.26
N GLY A 319 -9.81 -13.13 -17.43
CA GLY A 319 -11.08 -12.75 -16.79
C GLY A 319 -11.06 -12.83 -15.26
N GLU A 320 -10.57 -13.94 -14.71
CA GLU A 320 -10.42 -14.12 -13.25
C GLU A 320 -9.50 -13.05 -12.65
N LEU A 321 -8.34 -12.82 -13.29
CA LEU A 321 -7.37 -11.81 -12.86
C LEU A 321 -7.96 -10.41 -12.90
N ARG A 322 -8.65 -10.05 -13.99
CA ARG A 322 -9.27 -8.74 -14.14
C ARG A 322 -10.30 -8.49 -13.05
N THR A 323 -11.19 -9.44 -12.78
CA THR A 323 -12.19 -9.28 -11.71
C THR A 323 -11.52 -9.18 -10.33
N ALA A 324 -10.51 -9.98 -10.05
CA ALA A 324 -9.78 -9.91 -8.77
C ALA A 324 -9.04 -8.57 -8.60
N TRP A 325 -8.37 -8.07 -9.64
CA TRP A 325 -7.77 -6.74 -9.64
C TRP A 325 -8.82 -5.64 -9.41
N LYS A 326 -10.01 -5.72 -10.02
CA LYS A 326 -11.08 -4.73 -9.78
C LYS A 326 -11.56 -4.70 -8.33
N ARG A 327 -11.59 -5.85 -7.64
CA ARG A 327 -11.91 -5.90 -6.20
C ARG A 327 -10.83 -5.26 -5.35
N LEU A 328 -9.56 -5.50 -5.65
CA LEU A 328 -8.45 -4.82 -4.97
C LEU A 328 -8.45 -3.32 -5.25
N MET A 329 -8.60 -2.92 -6.52
CA MET A 329 -8.60 -1.51 -6.94
C MET A 329 -9.77 -0.74 -6.34
N PHE A 330 -10.95 -1.36 -6.18
CA PHE A 330 -12.08 -0.73 -5.50
C PHE A 330 -11.68 -0.22 -4.10
N ASN A 331 -10.95 -1.04 -3.35
CA ASN A 331 -10.49 -0.69 -2.01
C ASN A 331 -9.33 0.32 -1.99
N THR A 332 -8.85 0.79 -3.15
CA THR A 332 -7.89 1.91 -3.22
C THR A 332 -8.55 3.28 -3.22
N PHE A 333 -9.89 3.33 -3.27
CA PHE A 333 -10.64 4.57 -3.11
C PHE A 333 -10.14 5.34 -1.88
N HIS A 334 -9.98 6.66 -2.01
CA HIS A 334 -9.24 7.44 -1.02
C HIS A 334 -9.82 7.25 0.39
N ASP A 335 -11.14 7.32 0.61
CA ASP A 335 -11.70 7.09 1.95
C ASP A 335 -11.60 5.66 2.47
N VAL A 336 -11.62 4.67 1.57
CA VAL A 336 -11.47 3.27 1.95
C VAL A 336 -10.04 3.04 2.43
N LEU A 337 -9.04 3.24 1.58
CA LEU A 337 -7.66 2.88 1.91
C LEU A 337 -7.06 3.77 3.01
N CYS A 338 -7.48 5.03 3.07
CA CYS A 338 -7.09 5.97 4.14
C CYS A 338 -7.73 5.62 5.48
N GLY A 339 -8.73 4.74 5.52
CA GLY A 339 -9.38 4.34 6.77
C GLY A 339 -10.27 5.43 7.35
N SER A 340 -10.84 6.29 6.51
CA SER A 340 -11.77 7.38 6.89
C SER A 340 -13.24 7.02 6.67
N LEU A 341 -13.54 5.73 6.60
CA LEU A 341 -14.87 5.16 6.41
C LEU A 341 -15.56 4.73 7.72
N LEU A 342 -16.87 4.48 7.66
CA LEU A 342 -17.63 3.93 8.78
C LEU A 342 -17.23 2.48 9.09
N GLU A 343 -17.43 2.05 10.33
CA GLU A 343 -17.16 0.66 10.75
C GLU A 343 -17.99 -0.35 9.93
N ASP A 344 -19.28 -0.08 9.67
CA ASP A 344 -20.15 -1.04 8.97
C ASP A 344 -19.76 -1.26 7.49
N ALA A 345 -18.89 -0.44 6.91
CA ALA A 345 -18.36 -0.65 5.57
C ALA A 345 -17.20 -1.66 5.54
N LEU A 346 -16.52 -1.89 6.67
CA LEU A 346 -15.34 -2.78 6.74
C LEU A 346 -15.61 -4.22 6.28
N PRO A 347 -16.74 -4.87 6.62
CA PRO A 347 -17.01 -6.23 6.14
C PRO A 347 -16.95 -6.35 4.62
N GLY A 348 -17.53 -5.39 3.88
CA GLY A 348 -17.48 -5.38 2.42
C GLY A 348 -16.06 -5.18 1.87
N VAL A 349 -15.24 -4.36 2.53
CA VAL A 349 -13.83 -4.16 2.19
C VAL A 349 -13.04 -5.47 2.34
N HIS A 350 -13.19 -6.14 3.49
CA HIS A 350 -12.54 -7.41 3.78
C HIS A 350 -12.99 -8.52 2.81
N ASP A 351 -14.28 -8.59 2.47
CA ASP A 351 -14.81 -9.57 1.50
C ASP A 351 -14.17 -9.40 0.11
N MET A 352 -13.96 -8.15 -0.34
CA MET A 352 -13.29 -7.88 -1.61
C MET A 352 -11.82 -8.30 -1.61
N TYR A 353 -11.09 -8.05 -0.52
CA TYR A 353 -9.72 -8.55 -0.36
C TYR A 353 -9.67 -10.08 -0.28
N GLY A 354 -10.59 -10.69 0.46
CA GLY A 354 -10.73 -12.14 0.56
C GLY A 354 -10.97 -12.80 -0.81
N TYR A 355 -11.85 -12.24 -1.63
CA TYR A 355 -12.09 -12.69 -3.00
C TYR A 355 -10.83 -12.60 -3.86
N ALA A 356 -10.15 -11.44 -3.85
CA ALA A 356 -8.94 -11.24 -4.62
C ALA A 356 -7.83 -12.23 -4.22
N GLY A 357 -7.68 -12.46 -2.91
CA GLY A 357 -6.72 -13.42 -2.35
C GLY A 357 -7.01 -14.87 -2.73
N ASP A 358 -8.26 -15.34 -2.65
CA ASP A 358 -8.63 -16.71 -3.05
C ASP A 358 -8.35 -16.96 -4.53
N VAL A 359 -8.78 -16.04 -5.40
CA VAL A 359 -8.53 -16.14 -6.86
C VAL A 359 -7.04 -16.18 -7.15
N ALA A 360 -6.26 -15.27 -6.56
CA ALA A 360 -4.81 -15.24 -6.74
C ALA A 360 -4.15 -16.57 -6.33
N ARG A 361 -4.46 -17.10 -5.13
CA ARG A 361 -3.88 -18.35 -4.63
C ARG A 361 -4.21 -19.56 -5.51
N ARG A 362 -5.43 -19.63 -6.06
CA ARG A 362 -5.82 -20.69 -7.01
C ARG A 362 -5.04 -20.59 -8.32
N ILE A 363 -4.85 -19.38 -8.83
CA ILE A 363 -4.05 -19.13 -10.05
C ILE A 363 -2.59 -19.47 -9.82
N ILE A 364 -2.01 -19.06 -8.69
CA ILE A 364 -0.64 -19.39 -8.30
C ILE A 364 -0.48 -20.90 -8.27
N ALA A 365 -1.29 -21.62 -7.48
CA ALA A 365 -1.15 -23.07 -7.31
C ALA A 365 -1.19 -23.83 -8.64
N ARG A 366 -2.16 -23.54 -9.52
CA ARG A 366 -2.27 -24.21 -10.83
C ARG A 366 -1.13 -23.86 -11.79
N SER A 367 -0.64 -22.62 -11.74
CA SER A 367 0.44 -22.16 -12.62
C SER A 367 1.79 -22.71 -12.18
N GLN A 368 2.07 -22.71 -10.88
CA GLN A 368 3.30 -23.28 -10.32
C GLN A 368 3.44 -24.77 -10.60
N HIS A 369 2.34 -25.52 -10.50
CA HIS A 369 2.32 -26.94 -10.88
C HIS A 369 2.78 -27.20 -12.32
N ALA A 370 2.55 -26.26 -13.24
CA ALA A 370 3.04 -26.36 -14.62
C ALA A 370 4.53 -26.03 -14.76
N LEU A 371 5.13 -25.38 -13.77
CA LEU A 371 6.50 -24.85 -13.78
C LEU A 371 7.47 -25.65 -12.89
N LEU A 372 7.01 -26.76 -12.30
CA LEU A 372 7.84 -27.56 -11.41
C LEU A 372 8.99 -28.29 -12.14
N PRO A 373 10.13 -28.50 -11.46
CA PRO A 373 11.20 -29.37 -11.94
C PRO A 373 10.70 -30.77 -12.30
N ASN A 374 11.10 -31.28 -13.46
CA ASN A 374 10.76 -32.62 -13.93
C ASN A 374 11.70 -33.67 -13.34
N VAL A 375 11.56 -33.93 -12.03
CA VAL A 375 12.36 -34.91 -11.29
C VAL A 375 11.44 -36.00 -10.76
N ALA A 376 11.78 -37.27 -11.04
CA ALA A 376 11.03 -38.40 -10.52
C ALA A 376 11.09 -38.41 -8.98
N PRO A 377 9.97 -38.67 -8.28
CA PRO A 377 9.99 -38.75 -6.83
C PRO A 377 10.82 -39.94 -6.35
N THR A 378 11.69 -39.71 -5.37
CA THR A 378 12.48 -40.77 -4.73
C THR A 378 11.62 -41.45 -3.66
N PRO A 379 11.41 -42.78 -3.71
CA PRO A 379 10.63 -43.50 -2.70
C PRO A 379 11.17 -43.26 -1.28
N GLY A 380 10.28 -43.05 -0.31
CA GLY A 380 10.66 -42.83 1.09
C GLY A 380 11.20 -41.43 1.41
N THR A 381 11.12 -40.49 0.46
CA THR A 381 11.55 -39.10 0.64
C THR A 381 10.39 -38.12 0.46
N ILE A 382 10.61 -36.87 0.88
CA ILE A 382 9.59 -35.82 0.81
C ILE A 382 10.15 -34.65 0.00
N PRO A 383 9.72 -34.48 -1.26
CA PRO A 383 10.18 -33.38 -2.10
C PRO A 383 9.55 -32.06 -1.65
N VAL A 384 10.38 -31.02 -1.59
CA VAL A 384 10.00 -29.65 -1.27
C VAL A 384 10.35 -28.77 -2.47
N TYR A 385 9.40 -27.96 -2.92
CA TYR A 385 9.60 -27.01 -4.01
C TYR A 385 9.64 -25.61 -3.42
N VAL A 386 10.64 -24.83 -3.83
CA VAL A 386 10.79 -23.42 -3.46
C VAL A 386 10.84 -22.61 -4.74
N LEU A 387 9.95 -21.64 -4.87
CA LEU A 387 9.78 -20.83 -6.06
C LEU A 387 10.08 -19.36 -5.74
N ASN A 388 10.82 -18.72 -6.64
CA ASN A 388 11.16 -17.31 -6.56
C ASN A 388 10.30 -16.53 -7.55
N PRO A 389 9.34 -15.71 -7.07
CA PRO A 389 8.48 -14.93 -7.95
C PRO A 389 9.10 -13.58 -8.37
N HIS A 390 10.37 -13.35 -8.04
CA HIS A 390 11.09 -12.10 -8.31
C HIS A 390 12.03 -12.23 -9.51
N SER A 391 12.29 -11.11 -10.18
CA SER A 391 13.21 -11.01 -11.33
C SER A 391 14.69 -10.97 -10.94
N THR A 392 15.01 -11.13 -9.66
CA THR A 392 16.37 -11.14 -9.12
C THR A 392 16.61 -12.45 -8.36
N PRO A 393 17.86 -12.95 -8.30
CA PRO A 393 18.18 -14.12 -7.50
C PRO A 393 17.88 -13.84 -6.03
N MET A 394 17.21 -14.78 -5.36
CA MET A 394 16.80 -14.61 -3.96
C MET A 394 17.45 -15.66 -3.10
N LYS A 395 18.18 -15.21 -2.07
CA LYS A 395 18.65 -16.02 -0.95
C LYS A 395 17.85 -15.64 0.29
N SER A 396 16.97 -16.52 0.76
CA SER A 396 16.07 -16.23 1.87
C SER A 396 15.83 -17.46 2.76
N ALA A 397 15.39 -17.21 3.99
CA ALA A 397 14.99 -18.24 4.92
C ALA A 397 13.62 -18.82 4.53
N VAL A 398 13.58 -20.14 4.41
CA VAL A 398 12.38 -20.92 4.12
C VAL A 398 12.03 -21.78 5.32
N GLY A 399 10.78 -21.72 5.73
CA GLY A 399 10.23 -22.60 6.77
C GLY A 399 8.99 -23.32 6.24
N ILE A 400 8.94 -24.63 6.38
CA ILE A 400 7.80 -25.45 5.95
C ILE A 400 7.48 -26.53 6.97
N ASN A 401 6.18 -26.66 7.26
CA ASN A 401 5.61 -27.82 7.92
C ASN A 401 5.27 -28.86 6.86
N PHE A 402 5.63 -30.12 7.09
CA PHE A 402 5.38 -31.21 6.15
C PHE A 402 4.78 -32.42 6.85
N LEU A 403 4.16 -33.31 6.09
CA LEU A 403 3.73 -34.61 6.60
C LEU A 403 4.82 -35.63 6.27
N SER A 404 5.36 -36.31 7.29
CA SER A 404 6.23 -37.47 7.07
C SER A 404 5.48 -38.78 7.08
N GLU A 405 4.37 -38.83 7.81
CA GLU A 405 3.56 -40.02 8.03
C GLU A 405 2.07 -39.67 8.08
N TYR A 406 1.21 -40.64 7.79
CA TYR A 406 -0.25 -40.46 7.84
C TYR A 406 -0.78 -40.16 9.26
N ARG A 407 0.01 -40.46 10.30
CA ARG A 407 -0.24 -40.15 11.72
C ARG A 407 1.04 -39.68 12.39
N ALA A 408 0.90 -38.94 13.49
CA ALA A 408 2.04 -38.54 14.31
C ALA A 408 2.84 -39.78 14.76
N PRO A 409 4.13 -39.87 14.43
CA PRO A 409 4.97 -40.98 14.86
C PRO A 409 5.21 -40.87 16.38
N ARG A 410 5.28 -42.02 17.08
CA ARG A 410 5.55 -42.06 18.54
C ARG A 410 6.92 -41.48 18.90
N GLN A 411 7.89 -41.61 17.99
CA GLN A 411 9.23 -41.03 18.11
C GLN A 411 9.48 -40.22 16.84
N ARG A 412 10.02 -39.01 17.02
CA ARG A 412 10.37 -38.14 15.89
C ARG A 412 11.64 -38.71 15.23
N PRO A 413 11.60 -39.10 13.95
CA PRO A 413 12.82 -39.50 13.28
C PRO A 413 13.65 -38.25 12.95
N ASP A 414 14.95 -38.47 12.72
CA ASP A 414 15.83 -37.44 12.21
C ASP A 414 15.55 -37.17 10.73
N TYR A 415 15.59 -35.90 10.36
CA TYR A 415 15.39 -35.45 9.00
C TYR A 415 16.62 -34.71 8.52
N THR A 416 17.11 -35.09 7.35
CA THR A 416 18.15 -34.34 6.63
C THR A 416 17.57 -33.77 5.35
N LEU A 417 17.77 -32.47 5.13
CA LEU A 417 17.41 -31.80 3.88
C LEU A 417 18.53 -31.95 2.86
N TYR A 418 18.18 -32.21 1.61
CA TYR A 418 19.10 -32.27 0.48
C TYR A 418 18.71 -31.25 -0.59
N ASP A 419 19.70 -30.67 -1.25
CA ASP A 419 19.48 -29.85 -2.44
C ASP A 419 19.28 -30.69 -3.72
N ASP A 420 19.09 -30.01 -4.84
CA ASP A 420 18.98 -30.58 -6.18
C ASP A 420 20.28 -31.19 -6.74
N HIS A 421 21.40 -31.11 -6.00
CA HIS A 421 22.64 -31.82 -6.27
C HIS A 421 22.86 -33.00 -5.31
N GLY A 422 21.88 -33.30 -4.46
CA GLY A 422 21.96 -34.38 -3.48
C GLY A 422 22.95 -34.09 -2.34
N GLN A 423 23.26 -32.82 -2.06
CA GLN A 423 24.12 -32.42 -0.94
C GLN A 423 23.27 -32.09 0.29
N PRO A 424 23.67 -32.53 1.50
CA PRO A 424 23.00 -32.15 2.75
C PRO A 424 23.02 -30.64 2.99
N VAL A 425 21.88 -30.06 3.33
CA VAL A 425 21.66 -28.63 3.59
C VAL A 425 21.41 -28.41 5.08
N ALA A 426 22.06 -27.38 5.64
CA ALA A 426 21.82 -26.97 7.01
C ALA A 426 20.36 -26.61 7.23
N SER A 427 19.75 -27.25 8.21
CA SER A 427 18.34 -27.09 8.52
C SER A 427 18.10 -27.21 10.02
N GLN A 428 16.95 -26.71 10.47
CA GLN A 428 16.53 -26.79 11.86
C GLN A 428 15.07 -27.18 12.01
N SER A 429 14.78 -27.81 13.14
CA SER A 429 13.49 -28.45 13.41
C SER A 429 12.53 -27.63 14.28
N SER A 430 12.88 -26.36 14.57
CA SER A 430 12.19 -25.41 15.45
C SER A 430 11.93 -24.07 14.74
N GLY A 431 10.84 -23.37 15.11
CA GLY A 431 10.47 -22.05 14.56
C GLY A 431 9.30 -22.03 13.55
N GLY A 432 8.62 -23.16 13.35
CA GLY A 432 7.36 -23.25 12.60
C GLY A 432 6.12 -23.29 13.48
N SER A 433 4.94 -23.25 12.87
CA SER A 433 3.66 -23.38 13.59
C SER A 433 3.56 -24.75 14.27
N SER A 434 3.32 -24.77 15.57
CA SER A 434 3.22 -25.99 16.37
C SER A 434 1.87 -26.70 16.14
N ILE A 435 1.90 -27.96 15.72
CA ILE A 435 0.77 -28.89 15.88
C ILE A 435 1.08 -29.76 17.10
N VAL A 436 0.46 -29.44 18.23
CA VAL A 436 0.62 -30.18 19.48
C VAL A 436 -0.44 -31.28 19.53
N LEU A 437 -0.04 -32.54 19.28
CA LEU A 437 -0.86 -33.70 19.65
C LEU A 437 -0.26 -34.35 20.90
N SER A 438 -1.11 -35.00 21.69
CA SER A 438 -0.69 -35.81 22.85
C SER A 438 0.29 -36.94 22.50
N SER A 439 0.39 -37.31 21.22
CA SER A 439 1.31 -38.32 20.69
C SER A 439 2.53 -37.76 19.93
N GLY A 440 2.76 -36.44 19.94
CA GLY A 440 3.86 -35.77 19.23
C GLY A 440 3.41 -34.91 18.03
N ASN A 441 4.35 -34.20 17.40
CA ASN A 441 4.05 -33.28 16.29
C ASN A 441 3.74 -34.06 15.00
N TRP A 442 2.49 -34.00 14.51
CA TRP A 442 2.08 -34.67 13.28
C TRP A 442 2.74 -34.08 12.03
N GLN A 443 2.97 -32.77 12.03
CA GLN A 443 3.72 -32.08 10.98
C GLN A 443 5.04 -31.57 11.55
N PRO A 444 6.17 -32.24 11.30
CA PRO A 444 7.48 -31.68 11.60
C PRO A 444 7.68 -30.38 10.82
N PHE A 445 8.41 -29.45 11.44
CA PHE A 445 8.93 -28.25 10.79
C PHE A 445 10.35 -28.50 10.29
N ILE A 446 10.69 -27.91 9.13
CA ILE A 446 12.06 -27.73 8.68
C ILE A 446 12.28 -26.28 8.22
N GLY A 447 13.26 -25.62 8.82
CA GLY A 447 13.72 -24.28 8.46
C GLY A 447 15.12 -24.34 7.85
N PHE A 448 15.37 -23.66 6.74
CA PHE A 448 16.64 -23.66 6.01
C PHE A 448 16.78 -22.37 5.19
N THR A 449 17.97 -22.11 4.62
CA THR A 449 18.16 -21.01 3.67
C THR A 449 18.12 -21.56 2.25
N ALA A 450 17.24 -21.02 1.41
CA ALA A 450 17.15 -21.37 0.00
C ALA A 450 17.78 -20.27 -0.86
N GLU A 451 18.45 -20.67 -1.94
CA GLU A 451 18.92 -19.78 -2.98
C GLU A 451 18.30 -20.22 -4.30
N VAL A 452 17.46 -19.37 -4.86
CA VAL A 452 16.57 -19.70 -5.99
C VAL A 452 16.72 -18.66 -7.11
N PRO A 453 16.99 -19.10 -8.36
CA PRO A 453 17.10 -18.19 -9.50
C PRO A 453 15.84 -17.36 -9.75
N PRO A 454 15.96 -16.21 -10.45
CA PRO A 454 14.83 -15.36 -10.82
C PRO A 454 13.69 -16.10 -11.51
N LEU A 455 12.44 -15.86 -11.12
CA LEU A 455 11.23 -16.38 -11.78
C LEU A 455 11.33 -17.88 -12.10
N SER A 456 11.81 -18.65 -11.11
CA SER A 456 12.14 -20.07 -11.26
C SER A 456 11.78 -20.87 -10.01
N ALA A 457 11.96 -22.19 -10.09
CA ALA A 457 11.70 -23.16 -9.04
C ALA A 457 12.94 -24.02 -8.78
N ARG A 458 13.22 -24.29 -7.50
CA ARG A 458 14.25 -25.22 -7.05
C ARG A 458 13.61 -26.35 -6.23
N ARG A 459 14.11 -27.58 -6.41
CA ARG A 459 13.67 -28.76 -5.67
C ARG A 459 14.67 -29.09 -4.57
N TYR A 460 14.14 -29.35 -3.38
CA TYR A 460 14.84 -29.93 -2.25
C TYR A 460 14.19 -31.27 -1.89
N GLU A 461 14.88 -32.08 -1.11
CA GLU A 461 14.41 -33.41 -0.72
C GLU A 461 14.70 -33.66 0.76
N ILE A 462 13.65 -33.95 1.55
CA ILE A 462 13.80 -34.36 2.94
C ILE A 462 13.90 -35.88 2.97
N ARG A 463 14.93 -36.40 3.64
CA ARG A 463 15.14 -37.83 3.87
C ARG A 463 15.06 -38.16 5.36
N VAL A 464 14.50 -39.32 5.67
CA VAL A 464 14.34 -39.84 7.03
C VAL A 464 15.65 -40.52 7.46
N GLU A 465 16.67 -39.70 7.66
CA GLU A 465 18.01 -40.13 8.03
C GLU A 465 18.75 -38.99 8.72
N GLN A 466 19.85 -39.33 9.37
CA GLN A 466 20.81 -38.38 9.91
C GLN A 466 22.07 -38.43 9.05
N ALA A 467 22.31 -37.37 8.27
CA ALA A 467 23.53 -37.22 7.49
C ALA A 467 24.42 -36.12 8.08
N PRO A 468 25.75 -36.20 7.93
CA PRO A 468 26.64 -35.09 8.26
C PRO A 468 26.31 -33.87 7.40
N VAL A 469 26.13 -32.73 8.02
CA VAL A 469 25.89 -31.46 7.32
C VAL A 469 27.08 -30.52 7.54
N ALA A 470 27.43 -29.75 6.52
CA ALA A 470 28.48 -28.74 6.65
C ALA A 470 28.13 -27.75 7.79
N PRO A 471 29.12 -27.34 8.60
CA PRO A 471 28.88 -26.33 9.63
C PRO A 471 28.31 -25.05 9.02
N THR A 472 27.30 -24.47 9.66
CA THR A 472 26.83 -23.14 9.30
C THR A 472 27.78 -22.07 9.82
N LYS A 473 27.59 -20.85 9.32
CA LYS A 473 28.22 -19.66 9.89
C LYS A 473 27.89 -19.53 11.39
N PRO A 474 28.80 -18.96 12.20
CA PRO A 474 28.59 -18.79 13.63
C PRO A 474 27.26 -18.11 13.97
N LEU A 475 26.50 -18.75 14.86
CA LEU A 475 25.30 -18.21 15.49
C LEU A 475 25.38 -18.52 16.98
N ASN A 476 25.81 -17.55 17.77
CA ASN A 476 26.03 -17.73 19.20
C ASN A 476 24.91 -17.07 19.99
N VAL A 477 24.45 -17.75 21.03
CA VAL A 477 23.48 -17.21 21.98
C VAL A 477 24.07 -17.32 23.38
N ARG A 478 23.99 -16.23 24.15
CA ARG A 478 24.36 -16.19 25.56
C ARG A 478 23.20 -15.61 26.36
N GLU A 479 22.94 -16.20 27.52
CA GLU A 479 21.90 -15.76 28.43
C GLU A 479 22.51 -15.54 29.82
N ASP A 480 22.16 -14.41 30.43
CA ASP A 480 22.58 -14.02 31.77
C ASP A 480 21.38 -13.44 32.55
N GLU A 481 21.61 -12.96 33.78
CA GLU A 481 20.58 -12.35 34.62
C GLU A 481 19.98 -11.09 33.98
N GLY A 482 20.78 -10.30 33.25
CA GLY A 482 20.35 -9.09 32.56
C GLY A 482 19.66 -9.34 31.22
N GLY A 483 19.77 -10.53 30.62
CA GLY A 483 19.01 -10.94 29.41
C GLY A 483 19.78 -11.77 28.40
N ILE A 484 19.51 -11.54 27.11
CA ILE A 484 19.93 -12.42 26.01
C ILE A 484 20.83 -11.65 25.04
N THR A 485 21.95 -12.23 24.65
CA THR A 485 22.81 -11.75 23.56
C THR A 485 22.80 -12.75 22.41
N VAL A 486 22.56 -12.27 21.19
CA VAL A 486 22.65 -13.08 19.96
C VAL A 486 23.72 -12.48 19.05
N GLU A 487 24.67 -13.30 18.62
CA GLU A 487 25.74 -12.93 17.69
C GLU A 487 25.64 -13.76 16.41
N THR A 488 25.57 -13.08 15.27
CA THR A 488 25.68 -13.65 13.91
C THR A 488 26.98 -13.17 13.26
N ASN A 489 27.20 -13.45 11.97
CA ASN A 489 28.30 -12.84 11.23
C ASN A 489 28.17 -11.33 11.03
N TRP A 490 26.95 -10.79 11.06
CA TRP A 490 26.67 -9.37 10.78
C TRP A 490 26.32 -8.58 12.03
N TRP A 491 25.67 -9.22 12.99
CA TRP A 491 24.99 -8.55 14.10
C TRP A 491 25.45 -9.08 15.44
N MET A 492 25.57 -8.19 16.42
CA MET A 492 25.40 -8.54 17.83
C MET A 492 24.22 -7.74 18.36
N ILE A 493 23.24 -8.42 18.96
CA ILE A 493 22.09 -7.78 19.59
C ILE A 493 21.99 -8.19 21.06
N ARG A 494 21.83 -7.20 21.94
CA ARG A 494 21.56 -7.42 23.38
C ARG A 494 20.12 -7.06 23.67
N PHE A 495 19.37 -8.01 24.22
CA PHE A 495 18.02 -7.81 24.73
C PHE A 495 18.03 -7.72 26.25
N SER A 496 17.45 -6.67 26.83
CA SER A 496 17.33 -6.51 28.29
C SER A 496 16.10 -7.24 28.82
N ARG A 497 16.22 -7.93 29.97
CA ARG A 497 15.04 -8.46 30.68
C ARG A 497 14.17 -7.38 31.29
N GLU A 498 14.76 -6.27 31.74
CA GLU A 498 14.04 -5.17 32.38
C GLU A 498 13.01 -4.56 31.42
N HIS A 499 13.40 -4.33 30.17
CA HIS A 499 12.54 -3.69 29.18
C HIS A 499 11.88 -4.68 28.22
N ALA A 500 12.30 -5.97 28.24
CA ALA A 500 12.00 -6.94 27.18
C ALA A 500 12.19 -6.31 25.79
N ALA A 501 13.37 -5.76 25.53
CA ALA A 501 13.65 -4.98 24.32
C ALA A 501 15.13 -5.04 23.93
N PRO A 502 15.48 -4.86 22.64
CA PRO A 502 16.85 -4.57 22.23
C PRO A 502 17.36 -3.28 22.89
N VAL A 503 18.49 -3.38 23.58
CA VAL A 503 19.19 -2.24 24.20
C VAL A 503 20.51 -1.92 23.53
N GLU A 504 21.06 -2.87 22.76
CA GLU A 504 22.27 -2.70 21.98
C GLU A 504 22.12 -3.48 20.66
N LEU A 505 22.55 -2.87 19.57
CA LEU A 505 22.59 -3.49 18.25
C LEU A 505 23.88 -3.04 17.56
N ILE A 506 24.83 -3.95 17.40
CA ILE A 506 26.15 -3.67 16.81
C ILE A 506 26.23 -4.27 15.41
N ASP A 507 26.61 -3.45 14.43
CA ASP A 507 27.14 -3.92 13.16
C ASP A 507 28.55 -4.47 13.40
N ARG A 508 28.74 -5.77 13.22
CA ARG A 508 30.01 -6.44 13.52
C ARG A 508 31.14 -6.08 12.56
N ALA A 509 30.81 -5.63 11.35
CA ALA A 509 31.83 -5.22 10.39
C ALA A 509 32.53 -3.93 10.84
N SER A 510 31.76 -2.95 11.33
CA SER A 510 32.30 -1.67 11.82
C SER A 510 32.58 -1.65 13.33
N GLY A 511 31.98 -2.55 14.11
CA GLY A 511 32.01 -2.53 15.57
C GLY A 511 31.15 -1.41 16.19
N ARG A 512 30.32 -0.75 15.39
CA ARG A 512 29.52 0.41 15.81
C ARG A 512 28.18 -0.01 16.38
N SER A 513 27.80 0.54 17.53
CA SER A 513 26.42 0.46 18.03
C SER A 513 25.50 1.38 17.22
N LEU A 514 24.38 0.83 16.78
CA LEU A 514 23.32 1.50 16.04
C LEU A 514 22.36 2.27 16.93
N LEU A 515 22.15 1.82 18.18
CA LEU A 515 21.11 2.33 19.06
C LEU A 515 21.71 3.26 20.13
N LYS A 516 21.06 4.41 20.34
CA LYS A 516 21.35 5.31 21.49
C LYS A 516 20.41 5.10 22.69
N ALA A 517 19.33 4.34 22.49
CA ALA A 517 18.34 3.99 23.50
C ALA A 517 17.66 2.66 23.15
N PRO A 518 16.88 2.04 24.07
CA PRO A 518 16.16 0.81 23.77
C PRO A 518 15.12 0.96 22.64
N LEU A 519 15.08 0.00 21.72
CA LEU A 519 14.07 -0.08 20.66
C LEU A 519 12.76 -0.60 21.26
N ARG A 520 11.69 0.21 21.27
CA ARG A 520 10.44 -0.08 21.99
C ARG A 520 9.19 0.38 21.24
N LEU A 521 8.05 -0.19 21.63
CA LEU A 521 6.74 0.39 21.29
C LEU A 521 6.43 1.56 22.22
N PHE A 522 5.76 2.57 21.69
CA PHE A 522 5.27 3.72 22.43
C PHE A 522 3.80 3.97 22.12
N ALA A 523 3.04 4.31 23.17
CA ALA A 523 1.75 4.97 23.02
C ALA A 523 2.01 6.47 22.83
N MET A 524 1.69 6.99 21.66
CA MET A 524 1.78 8.41 21.31
C MET A 524 0.41 9.07 21.52
N GLN A 525 0.43 10.36 21.87
CA GLN A 525 -0.77 11.17 21.98
C GLN A 525 -1.45 11.30 20.60
N ASP A 526 -2.78 11.21 20.60
CA ASP A 526 -3.60 11.29 19.40
C ASP A 526 -5.03 11.76 19.79
N VAL A 527 -5.83 12.11 18.79
CA VAL A 527 -7.19 12.65 18.90
C VAL A 527 -8.24 11.65 18.41
N ALA A 528 -9.52 11.98 18.60
CA ALA A 528 -10.63 11.15 18.12
C ALA A 528 -10.88 11.29 16.60
N HIS A 529 -10.43 12.39 15.99
CA HIS A 529 -10.60 12.71 14.57
C HIS A 529 -10.18 11.56 13.63
N ALA A 530 -11.07 11.10 12.75
CA ALA A 530 -10.84 9.94 11.88
C ALA A 530 -9.61 10.13 10.97
N TRP A 531 -9.39 11.35 10.48
CA TRP A 531 -8.27 11.70 9.60
C TRP A 531 -6.97 12.12 10.31
N GLY A 532 -6.96 12.22 11.64
CA GLY A 532 -5.76 12.65 12.39
C GLY A 532 -5.62 14.16 12.61
N GLY A 533 -6.61 14.93 12.20
CA GLY A 533 -6.62 16.39 12.28
C GLY A 533 -5.73 17.07 11.23
N MET A 534 -5.16 18.22 11.59
CA MET A 534 -4.42 19.12 10.69
C MET A 534 -3.31 18.45 9.84
N SER A 535 -3.05 19.01 8.66
CA SER A 535 -2.11 18.51 7.64
C SER A 535 -0.63 18.37 8.06
N ARG A 536 -0.24 19.03 9.16
CA ARG A 536 1.09 18.95 9.77
C ARG A 536 1.08 18.26 11.13
N ALA A 537 0.23 17.26 11.31
CA ALA A 537 0.17 16.48 12.54
C ALA A 537 1.55 15.88 12.89
N VAL A 538 1.96 16.11 14.14
CA VAL A 538 3.15 15.52 14.75
C VAL A 538 2.65 14.50 15.76
N PHE A 539 2.60 13.23 15.37
CA PHE A 539 2.23 12.11 16.27
C PHE A 539 3.45 11.60 17.05
N ASN A 540 4.27 12.52 17.56
CA ASN A 540 5.55 12.20 18.22
C ASN A 540 5.61 12.74 19.66
N GLU A 541 4.47 13.01 20.28
CA GLU A 541 4.39 13.28 21.71
C GLU A 541 4.16 11.95 22.47
N PRO A 542 5.20 11.38 23.11
CA PRO A 542 5.08 10.10 23.79
C PRO A 542 4.29 10.25 25.09
N VAL A 543 3.27 9.40 25.26
CA VAL A 543 2.56 9.25 26.54
C VAL A 543 3.32 8.29 27.44
N SER A 544 3.71 7.13 26.91
CA SER A 544 4.42 6.10 27.67
C SER A 544 5.05 5.05 26.74
N PRO A 545 6.25 4.53 27.07
CA PRO A 545 6.74 3.31 26.45
C PRO A 545 5.89 2.10 26.88
N PHE A 546 5.94 1.04 26.08
CA PHE A 546 5.49 -0.27 26.51
C PHE A 546 6.57 -0.90 27.39
N GLU A 547 6.14 -1.49 28.50
CA GLU A 547 7.03 -2.14 29.47
C GLU A 547 6.95 -3.66 29.36
N ALA A 548 7.99 -4.35 29.83
CA ALA A 548 7.99 -5.81 29.94
C ALA A 548 6.79 -6.29 30.76
N LEU A 549 6.11 -7.33 30.30
CA LEU A 549 5.05 -7.93 31.10
C LEU A 549 5.63 -8.53 32.39
N SER A 550 4.93 -8.34 33.50
CA SER A 550 5.24 -9.07 34.72
C SER A 550 5.08 -10.59 34.54
N PRO A 551 5.72 -11.43 35.36
CA PRO A 551 5.61 -12.87 35.20
C PRO A 551 4.18 -13.41 35.23
N ASP A 552 3.31 -12.84 36.05
CA ASP A 552 1.89 -13.19 36.11
C ASP A 552 1.13 -12.75 34.85
N GLU A 553 1.45 -11.56 34.32
CA GLU A 553 0.86 -11.09 33.06
C GLU A 553 1.26 -11.95 31.86
N VAL A 554 2.47 -12.53 31.86
CA VAL A 554 2.88 -13.51 30.85
C VAL A 554 2.04 -14.78 30.95
N GLY A 555 1.71 -15.24 32.17
CA GLY A 555 0.78 -16.35 32.39
C GLY A 555 -0.61 -16.07 31.81
N ASN A 556 -1.14 -14.87 32.09
CA ASN A 556 -2.44 -14.42 31.55
C ASN A 556 -2.39 -14.30 30.01
N TYR A 557 -1.32 -13.75 29.45
CA TYR A 557 -1.12 -13.65 28.01
C TYR A 557 -1.12 -15.03 27.32
N ALA A 558 -0.59 -16.05 28.00
CA ALA A 558 -0.56 -17.43 27.52
C ALA A 558 -1.88 -18.20 27.78
N GLY A 559 -2.91 -17.57 28.36
CA GLY A 559 -4.15 -18.25 28.77
C GLY A 559 -3.93 -19.33 29.83
N SER A 560 -2.95 -19.11 30.70
CA SER A 560 -2.56 -20.00 31.79
C SER A 560 -2.59 -19.24 33.11
N GLU A 561 -3.75 -18.68 33.46
CA GLU A 561 -3.94 -17.87 34.66
C GLU A 561 -3.41 -18.58 35.91
N GLY A 562 -2.69 -17.85 36.76
CA GLY A 562 -2.02 -18.40 37.95
C GLY A 562 -0.67 -19.08 37.68
N HIS A 563 -0.22 -19.17 36.43
CA HIS A 563 1.15 -19.55 36.09
C HIS A 563 2.00 -18.31 35.79
N GLN A 564 3.32 -18.48 35.86
CA GLN A 564 4.30 -17.41 35.60
C GLN A 564 5.19 -17.74 34.41
N GLY A 565 5.67 -16.72 33.71
CA GLY A 565 6.64 -16.88 32.62
C GLY A 565 7.49 -15.62 32.37
N PRO A 566 8.63 -15.74 31.68
CA PRO A 566 9.47 -14.58 31.38
C PRO A 566 8.92 -13.79 30.18
N ALA A 567 8.98 -12.46 30.26
CA ALA A 567 8.64 -11.57 29.15
C ALA A 567 9.65 -11.61 28.00
N LEU A 568 10.90 -11.95 28.28
CA LEU A 568 11.97 -12.13 27.29
C LEU A 568 12.32 -13.62 27.19
N ARG A 569 12.17 -14.22 26.01
CA ARG A 569 12.40 -15.66 25.82
C ARG A 569 12.94 -16.03 24.43
N ILE A 570 13.75 -17.07 24.35
CA ILE A 570 14.16 -17.71 23.09
C ILE A 570 13.06 -18.70 22.69
N ILE A 571 12.40 -18.48 21.56
CA ILE A 571 11.31 -19.35 21.08
C ILE A 571 11.74 -20.30 19.96
N ALA A 572 12.86 -20.01 19.31
CA ALA A 572 13.52 -20.94 18.40
C ALA A 572 15.03 -20.73 18.42
N GLN A 573 15.78 -21.83 18.37
CA GLN A 573 17.24 -21.83 18.24
C GLN A 573 17.66 -23.05 17.44
N GLY A 574 18.51 -22.82 16.45
CA GLY A 574 19.07 -23.87 15.59
C GLY A 574 20.20 -23.32 14.73
N PRO A 575 20.80 -24.15 13.87
CA PRO A 575 21.94 -23.75 13.03
C PRO A 575 21.60 -22.71 11.94
N VAL A 576 20.32 -22.44 11.67
CA VAL A 576 19.88 -21.53 10.60
C VAL A 576 19.50 -20.16 11.15
N PHE A 577 18.74 -20.14 12.25
CA PHE A 577 18.29 -18.91 12.90
C PHE A 577 18.01 -19.09 14.39
N VAL A 578 18.01 -17.96 15.09
CA VAL A 578 17.53 -17.77 16.45
C VAL A 578 16.38 -16.78 16.43
N GLU A 579 15.34 -17.05 17.20
CA GLU A 579 14.20 -16.17 17.38
C GLU A 579 13.98 -15.86 18.86
N VAL A 580 14.02 -14.56 19.18
CA VAL A 580 13.82 -14.01 20.52
C VAL A 580 12.47 -13.29 20.55
N GLU A 581 11.62 -13.61 21.51
CA GLU A 581 10.33 -12.97 21.72
C GLU A 581 10.37 -12.06 22.94
N CYS A 582 9.81 -10.87 22.75
CA CYS A 582 9.64 -9.81 23.73
C CYS A 582 8.15 -9.58 23.94
N LEU A 583 7.64 -9.89 25.14
CA LEU A 583 6.27 -9.66 25.55
C LEU A 583 6.19 -8.35 26.35
N VAL A 584 5.44 -7.39 25.82
CA VAL A 584 5.35 -6.04 26.39
C VAL A 584 3.89 -5.57 26.45
N GLY A 585 3.61 -4.55 27.26
CA GLY A 585 2.26 -4.01 27.40
C GLY A 585 2.22 -2.57 27.90
N TRP A 586 1.06 -1.95 27.66
CA TRP A 586 0.69 -0.66 28.22
C TRP A 586 -0.83 -0.66 28.48
N GLN A 587 -1.24 -0.37 29.71
CA GLN A 587 -2.63 -0.47 30.18
C GLN A 587 -3.24 -1.85 29.85
N HIS A 588 -4.21 -1.92 28.93
CA HIS A 588 -4.85 -3.15 28.45
C HIS A 588 -4.34 -3.60 27.07
N THR A 589 -3.48 -2.80 26.43
CA THR A 589 -2.85 -3.18 25.16
C THR A 589 -1.67 -4.10 25.44
N ARG A 590 -1.56 -5.20 24.70
CA ARG A 590 -0.49 -6.21 24.84
C ARG A 590 0.16 -6.46 23.49
N ALA A 591 1.46 -6.72 23.47
CA ALA A 591 2.19 -6.99 22.25
C ALA A 591 3.26 -8.09 22.41
N SER A 592 3.48 -8.81 21.31
CA SER A 592 4.61 -9.72 21.12
C SER A 592 5.47 -9.21 19.97
N LEU A 593 6.76 -8.98 20.24
CA LEU A 593 7.76 -8.61 19.25
C LEU A 593 8.74 -9.78 19.11
N ARG A 594 8.84 -10.37 17.92
CA ARG A 594 9.72 -11.51 17.63
C ARG A 594 10.83 -11.08 16.71
N PHE A 595 12.06 -11.13 17.21
CA PHE A 595 13.27 -10.81 16.46
C PHE A 595 13.93 -12.10 16.00
N ARG A 596 14.08 -12.25 14.69
CA ARG A 596 14.74 -13.40 14.07
C ARG A 596 16.06 -12.97 13.45
N LEU A 597 17.13 -13.64 13.89
CA LEU A 597 18.49 -13.45 13.41
C LEU A 597 18.98 -14.72 12.75
N TYR A 598 19.67 -14.58 11.62
CA TYR A 598 20.05 -15.69 10.76
C TYR A 598 21.56 -15.92 10.79
N ALA A 599 21.98 -17.18 10.70
CA ALA A 599 23.38 -17.55 10.58
C ALA A 599 24.00 -17.03 9.27
N ASP A 600 23.22 -17.03 8.17
CA ASP A 600 23.71 -16.75 6.80
C ASP A 600 22.89 -15.70 6.02
N LEU A 601 22.17 -14.81 6.71
CA LEU A 601 21.49 -13.68 6.07
C LEU A 601 21.83 -12.36 6.77
N PRO A 602 22.03 -11.27 6.01
CA PRO A 602 22.55 -10.01 6.55
C PRO A 602 21.49 -9.13 7.22
N TYR A 603 20.24 -9.58 7.31
CA TYR A 603 19.14 -8.79 7.85
C TYR A 603 18.56 -9.39 9.14
N ILE A 604 17.83 -8.56 9.89
CA ILE A 604 17.06 -8.95 11.06
C ILE A 604 15.58 -8.82 10.70
N ASP A 605 14.80 -9.88 10.91
CA ASP A 605 13.34 -9.82 10.78
C ASP A 605 12.71 -9.54 12.14
N LEU A 606 11.73 -8.64 12.17
CA LEU A 606 10.92 -8.31 13.33
C LEU A 606 9.45 -8.55 12.99
N HIS A 607 8.80 -9.48 13.67
CA HIS A 607 7.35 -9.65 13.60
C HIS A 607 6.70 -9.09 14.86
N THR A 608 5.76 -8.17 14.71
CA THR A 608 5.01 -7.59 15.82
C THR A 608 3.55 -8.03 15.75
N ARG A 609 3.01 -8.50 16.88
CA ARG A 609 1.59 -8.74 17.09
C ARG A 609 1.11 -7.85 18.22
N ILE A 610 0.11 -7.01 17.97
CA ILE A 610 -0.47 -6.10 18.96
C ILE A 610 -1.95 -6.46 19.13
N HIS A 611 -2.38 -6.64 20.37
CA HIS A 611 -3.78 -6.72 20.76
C HIS A 611 -4.19 -5.34 21.26
N MET A 612 -4.73 -4.54 20.35
CA MET A 612 -4.95 -3.11 20.54
C MET A 612 -6.25 -2.85 21.32
N GLN A 613 -6.13 -2.13 22.44
CA GLN A 613 -7.27 -1.58 23.19
C GLN A 613 -7.11 -0.09 23.53
N ALA A 614 -5.99 0.51 23.13
CA ALA A 614 -5.75 1.93 23.35
C ALA A 614 -6.68 2.75 22.45
N ARG A 615 -7.26 3.80 23.02
CA ARG A 615 -8.17 4.73 22.34
C ARG A 615 -7.61 6.13 22.38
N ARG A 616 -7.78 6.91 21.32
CA ARG A 616 -7.15 8.23 21.11
C ARG A 616 -5.62 8.14 21.32
N LYS A 617 -5.02 7.07 20.79
CA LYS A 617 -3.57 6.83 20.82
C LYS A 617 -3.13 6.25 19.50
N MET A 618 -1.95 6.66 19.07
CA MET A 618 -1.23 6.02 17.99
C MET A 618 -0.11 5.15 18.60
N ILE A 619 0.00 3.90 18.18
CA ILE A 619 1.08 3.03 18.62
C ILE A 619 2.19 3.07 17.57
N LYS A 620 3.39 3.46 18.00
CA LYS A 620 4.58 3.51 17.13
C LYS A 620 5.68 2.59 17.63
N LEU A 621 6.43 2.01 16.70
CA LEU A 621 7.70 1.35 16.98
C LEU A 621 8.83 2.36 16.80
N GLN A 622 9.45 2.73 17.92
CA GLN A 622 10.57 3.66 17.94
C GLN A 622 11.89 2.91 17.80
N MET A 623 12.66 3.27 16.77
CA MET A 623 14.01 2.82 16.50
C MET A 623 14.98 4.01 16.67
N PRO A 624 15.55 4.19 17.87
CA PRO A 624 16.38 5.36 18.18
C PRO A 624 17.81 5.15 17.67
N PHE A 625 18.01 5.31 16.36
CA PHE A 625 19.35 5.19 15.77
C PHE A 625 20.25 6.36 16.18
N ASP A 626 21.53 6.08 16.43
CA ASP A 626 22.57 7.08 16.70
C ASP A 626 23.12 7.67 15.40
N MET A 627 22.27 8.48 14.74
CA MET A 627 22.55 9.06 13.42
C MET A 627 22.31 10.57 13.42
N PRO A 628 23.27 11.39 13.90
CA PRO A 628 23.16 12.84 13.81
C PRO A 628 23.23 13.29 12.35
N THR A 629 22.39 14.28 11.98
CA THR A 629 22.32 14.82 10.60
C THR A 629 21.98 13.72 9.59
N VAL A 630 20.74 13.25 9.68
CA VAL A 630 20.21 12.15 8.88
C VAL A 630 19.42 12.66 7.67
N ARG A 631 19.52 11.95 6.54
CA ARG A 631 18.60 12.05 5.41
C ARG A 631 17.66 10.86 5.42
N ALA A 632 16.37 11.09 5.17
CA ALA A 632 15.38 10.03 5.08
C ALA A 632 14.90 9.89 3.63
N ILE A 633 15.08 8.72 3.04
CA ILE A 633 14.63 8.39 1.68
C ILE A 633 13.67 7.22 1.79
N CYS A 634 12.47 7.32 1.22
CA CYS A 634 11.49 6.25 1.27
C CYS A 634 10.96 5.89 -0.11
N GLU A 635 10.36 4.71 -0.19
CA GLU A 635 9.65 4.29 -1.39
C GLU A 635 8.36 5.09 -1.58
N VAL A 636 8.14 5.51 -2.82
CA VAL A 636 6.87 6.04 -3.33
C VAL A 636 6.47 5.20 -4.55
N PRO A 637 5.21 5.27 -5.04
CA PRO A 637 4.81 4.49 -6.21
C PRO A 637 5.76 4.67 -7.40
N TYR A 638 6.37 3.58 -7.89
CA TYR A 638 7.40 3.59 -8.97
C TYR A 638 8.63 4.50 -8.73
N GLY A 639 8.97 4.83 -7.49
CA GLY A 639 10.14 5.68 -7.24
C GLY A 639 10.58 5.72 -5.79
N ALA A 640 11.48 6.67 -5.51
CA ALA A 640 11.92 7.00 -4.17
C ALA A 640 11.91 8.52 -3.99
N ALA A 641 11.57 8.98 -2.78
CA ALA A 641 11.51 10.39 -2.45
C ALA A 641 12.22 10.67 -1.12
N GLU A 642 12.83 11.84 -1.01
CA GLU A 642 13.42 12.33 0.24
C GLU A 642 12.34 12.98 1.11
N ARG A 643 12.40 12.71 2.41
CA ARG A 643 11.48 13.20 3.45
C ARG A 643 12.22 14.10 4.42
N THR A 644 11.50 15.11 4.92
CA THR A 644 12.00 15.95 6.02
C THR A 644 12.16 15.12 7.29
N THR A 645 13.18 15.43 8.08
CA THR A 645 13.50 14.76 9.34
C THR A 645 13.13 15.64 10.53
N ASP A 646 11.96 16.27 10.47
CA ASP A 646 11.41 17.23 11.43
C ASP A 646 10.31 16.63 12.32
N ALA A 647 10.31 15.30 12.48
CA ALA A 647 9.33 14.51 13.24
C ALA A 647 7.88 14.58 12.74
N THR A 648 7.65 15.12 11.54
CA THR A 648 6.32 15.13 10.92
C THR A 648 6.00 13.80 10.25
N GLU A 649 4.74 13.38 10.29
CA GLU A 649 4.27 12.07 9.79
C GLU A 649 4.20 11.99 8.25
N HIS A 650 4.96 11.09 7.63
CA HIS A 650 5.07 10.93 6.17
C HIS A 650 4.45 9.62 5.66
N PRO A 651 3.90 9.62 4.43
CA PRO A 651 3.52 8.38 3.76
C PRO A 651 4.73 7.70 3.10
N TYR A 652 4.71 6.37 3.09
CA TYR A 652 5.66 5.53 2.34
C TYR A 652 5.04 4.18 1.95
N ALA A 653 5.62 3.53 0.94
CA ALA A 653 5.17 2.22 0.48
C ALA A 653 5.78 1.08 1.30
N ARG A 654 6.89 0.46 0.86
CA ARG A 654 7.43 -0.77 1.48
C ARG A 654 8.72 -0.56 2.25
N TRP A 655 9.45 0.54 2.04
CA TRP A 655 10.73 0.75 2.73
C TRP A 655 11.05 2.23 2.96
N VAL A 656 11.83 2.45 4.03
CA VAL A 656 12.47 3.72 4.37
C VAL A 656 13.95 3.47 4.66
N ARG A 657 14.80 4.41 4.26
CA ARG A 657 16.25 4.36 4.44
C ARG A 657 16.74 5.65 5.03
N LEU A 658 17.49 5.54 6.12
CA LEU A 658 18.20 6.62 6.77
C LEU A 658 19.66 6.61 6.34
N GLU A 659 20.17 7.76 5.91
CA GLU A 659 21.56 7.95 5.51
C GLU A 659 22.23 8.99 6.40
N SER A 660 23.44 8.68 6.86
CA SER A 660 24.36 9.62 7.49
C SER A 660 25.76 9.44 6.89
N ALA A 661 26.69 10.34 7.20
CA ALA A 661 28.08 10.21 6.74
C ALA A 661 28.78 8.92 7.21
N ALA A 662 28.31 8.34 8.31
CA ALA A 662 28.98 7.21 8.96
C ALA A 662 28.27 5.87 8.74
N MET A 663 26.98 5.86 8.39
CA MET A 663 26.23 4.64 8.11
C MET A 663 24.90 4.88 7.42
N THR A 664 24.35 3.81 6.86
CA THR A 664 23.00 3.73 6.30
C THR A 664 22.21 2.64 7.01
N VAL A 665 20.94 2.91 7.31
CA VAL A 665 19.98 1.95 7.88
C VAL A 665 18.77 1.88 6.98
N GLY A 666 18.39 0.67 6.53
CA GLY A 666 17.20 0.41 5.74
C GLY A 666 16.19 -0.42 6.52
N ILE A 667 14.94 0.03 6.54
CA ILE A 667 13.81 -0.70 7.11
C ILE A 667 12.79 -0.98 6.01
N ALA A 668 12.51 -2.26 5.76
CA ALA A 668 11.35 -2.66 4.98
C ALA A 668 10.17 -3.01 5.91
N ASN A 669 8.94 -2.82 5.43
CA ASN A 669 7.69 -3.15 6.10
C ASN A 669 6.79 -3.97 5.15
N ASN A 670 5.68 -4.50 5.68
CA ASN A 670 4.72 -5.27 4.87
C ASN A 670 3.26 -4.79 4.93
N GLY A 671 3.00 -3.53 5.25
CA GLY A 671 1.64 -3.00 5.33
C GLY A 671 1.49 -1.80 6.25
N GLN A 672 2.59 -1.13 6.59
CA GLN A 672 2.60 0.07 7.40
C GLN A 672 3.04 1.24 6.54
N ASN A 673 2.22 2.29 6.49
CA ASN A 673 2.40 3.36 5.52
C ASN A 673 2.66 4.72 6.15
N GLY A 674 2.70 4.83 7.49
CA GLY A 674 3.08 6.05 8.21
C GLY A 674 4.42 5.91 8.92
N PHE A 675 5.26 6.95 8.85
CA PHE A 675 6.48 7.05 9.64
C PHE A 675 6.87 8.51 9.90
N ASP A 676 7.68 8.74 10.94
CA ASP A 676 8.37 10.02 11.14
C ASP A 676 9.83 9.79 11.52
N VAL A 677 10.65 10.82 11.27
CA VAL A 677 12.09 10.81 11.59
C VAL A 677 12.43 12.10 12.31
N SER A 678 13.05 11.98 13.48
CA SER A 678 13.61 13.11 14.21
C SER A 678 15.01 13.47 13.70
N PRO A 679 15.48 14.73 13.86
CA PRO A 679 16.79 15.17 13.37
C PRO A 679 17.99 14.40 13.97
N ASP A 680 17.75 13.72 15.09
CA ASP A 680 18.75 12.97 15.84
C ASP A 680 18.86 11.49 15.41
N GLY A 681 18.16 11.08 14.34
CA GLY A 681 18.18 9.71 13.81
C GLY A 681 17.10 8.79 14.37
N THR A 682 16.21 9.28 15.24
CA THR A 682 15.09 8.47 15.76
C THR A 682 14.05 8.26 14.67
N LEU A 683 13.86 7.01 14.25
CA LEU A 683 12.79 6.59 13.33
C LEU A 683 11.61 6.06 14.13
N ASN A 684 10.42 6.60 13.90
CA ASN A 684 9.18 6.06 14.43
C ASN A 684 8.36 5.46 13.28
N LEU A 685 8.02 4.18 13.37
CA LEU A 685 7.12 3.50 12.44
C LEU A 685 5.72 3.45 13.05
N SER A 686 4.74 4.07 12.40
CA SER A 686 3.35 4.07 12.85
C SER A 686 2.71 2.71 12.54
N ILE A 687 2.16 2.02 13.55
CA ILE A 687 1.64 0.65 13.40
C ILE A 687 0.11 0.61 13.40
N THR A 688 -0.53 1.37 14.28
CA THR A 688 -1.99 1.34 14.46
C THR A 688 -2.46 2.59 15.20
N ARG A 689 -3.73 2.95 14.99
CA ARG A 689 -4.31 4.19 15.51
C ARG A 689 -5.74 3.97 16.02
N GLY A 690 -5.96 4.29 17.30
CA GLY A 690 -7.27 4.15 17.97
C GLY A 690 -8.18 5.38 17.85
N GLY A 691 -8.37 5.91 16.64
CA GLY A 691 -9.33 7.00 16.37
C GLY A 691 -10.79 6.53 16.38
N VAL A 692 -11.74 7.45 16.20
CA VAL A 692 -13.17 7.13 16.03
C VAL A 692 -13.51 7.15 14.54
N HIS A 693 -14.27 6.16 14.07
CA HIS A 693 -14.74 6.10 12.68
C HIS A 693 -15.60 7.35 12.34
N CYS A 694 -15.31 7.98 11.20
CA CYS A 694 -16.01 9.17 10.67
C CYS A 694 -16.33 10.26 11.71
N HIS A 695 -15.33 10.65 12.52
CA HIS A 695 -15.49 11.67 13.56
C HIS A 695 -14.58 12.88 13.32
N TRP A 696 -15.08 14.07 13.65
CA TRP A 696 -14.42 15.37 13.43
C TRP A 696 -13.85 16.01 14.70
N ASP A 697 -13.96 15.36 15.86
CA ASP A 697 -13.49 15.98 17.11
C ASP A 697 -11.96 15.94 17.24
N GLU A 698 -11.36 17.13 17.17
CA GLU A 698 -9.94 17.38 17.41
C GLU A 698 -9.65 17.77 18.88
N SER A 699 -10.67 17.85 19.74
CA SER A 699 -10.56 18.38 21.08
C SER A 699 -9.61 17.57 21.96
N PRO A 700 -8.68 18.24 22.67
CA PRO A 700 -7.88 17.60 23.69
C PRO A 700 -8.73 17.19 24.91
N ASP A 701 -9.84 17.89 25.17
CA ASP A 701 -10.67 17.79 26.38
C ASP A 701 -11.37 16.43 26.54
N GLY A 702 -11.37 15.61 25.47
CA GLY A 702 -11.93 14.27 25.48
C GLY A 702 -13.32 14.19 24.89
N LEU A 703 -13.77 12.96 24.70
CA LEU A 703 -15.10 12.65 24.20
C LEU A 703 -16.09 12.56 25.37
N ASP A 704 -17.36 12.84 25.09
CA ASP A 704 -18.45 12.63 26.03
C ASP A 704 -18.56 11.15 26.41
N THR A 705 -18.31 10.83 27.67
CA THR A 705 -18.30 9.45 28.16
C THR A 705 -19.68 8.82 28.28
N ASP A 706 -20.76 9.61 28.16
CA ASP A 706 -22.14 9.12 28.15
C ASP A 706 -22.57 8.67 26.73
N GLN A 707 -21.72 8.91 25.71
CA GLN A 707 -21.95 8.48 24.33
C GLN A 707 -21.12 7.24 23.97
N SER A 708 -21.68 6.44 23.04
CA SER A 708 -20.98 5.30 22.45
C SER A 708 -20.32 5.71 21.14
N PHE A 709 -19.13 5.17 20.91
CA PHE A 709 -18.34 5.42 19.71
C PHE A 709 -17.81 4.11 19.14
N THR A 710 -17.66 4.08 17.82
CA THR A 710 -17.03 2.99 17.07
C THR A 710 -15.56 3.33 16.85
N TRP A 711 -14.67 2.46 17.34
CA TRP A 711 -13.25 2.76 17.43
C TRP A 711 -12.46 1.98 16.39
N MET A 712 -11.54 2.67 15.73
CA MET A 712 -10.60 2.06 14.79
C MET A 712 -9.65 1.10 15.51
N ASP A 713 -9.24 0.06 14.80
CA ASP A 713 -8.18 -0.88 15.20
C ASP A 713 -8.33 -1.53 16.58
N GLN A 714 -9.55 -1.81 17.05
CA GLN A 714 -9.75 -2.56 18.31
C GLN A 714 -9.60 -4.09 18.13
N THR A 715 -8.67 -4.50 17.26
CA THR A 715 -8.44 -5.88 16.82
C THR A 715 -6.98 -6.31 17.04
N GLN A 716 -6.65 -7.53 16.60
CA GLN A 716 -5.26 -7.96 16.47
C GLN A 716 -4.62 -7.31 15.24
N ILE A 717 -3.47 -6.68 15.43
CA ILE A 717 -2.65 -6.07 14.37
C ILE A 717 -1.36 -6.86 14.24
N ASP A 718 -1.12 -7.47 13.09
CA ASP A 718 0.12 -8.18 12.75
C ASP A 718 0.90 -7.43 11.67
N THR A 719 2.16 -7.09 11.94
CA THR A 719 3.05 -6.48 10.95
C THR A 719 4.47 -7.01 11.06
N GLY A 720 5.18 -7.01 9.94
CA GLY A 720 6.57 -7.43 9.82
C GLY A 720 7.46 -6.30 9.34
N PHE A 721 8.67 -6.24 9.89
CA PHE A 721 9.74 -5.35 9.47
C PHE A 721 11.01 -6.13 9.20
N ARG A 722 11.85 -5.61 8.32
CA ARG A 722 13.19 -6.13 8.06
C ARG A 722 14.21 -5.01 8.14
N LEU A 723 15.23 -5.21 8.96
CA LEU A 723 16.32 -4.25 9.18
C LEU A 723 17.59 -4.70 8.46
N LEU A 724 18.19 -3.76 7.75
CA LEU A 724 19.53 -3.82 7.14
C LEU A 724 20.30 -2.57 7.57
N ALA A 725 21.60 -2.69 7.84
CA ALA A 725 22.44 -1.53 8.08
C ALA A 725 23.90 -1.82 7.73
N GLY A 726 24.66 -0.76 7.46
CA GLY A 726 26.09 -0.86 7.15
C GLY A 726 26.71 0.49 6.82
N ALA A 727 28.04 0.52 6.73
CA ALA A 727 28.79 1.72 6.34
C ALA A 727 28.70 2.02 4.83
N ASP A 728 28.56 0.98 4.00
CA ASP A 728 28.40 1.12 2.55
C ASP A 728 26.91 1.36 2.20
N GLY A 729 26.56 2.63 2.02
CA GLY A 729 25.18 3.04 1.75
C GLY A 729 24.61 2.51 0.43
N ASP A 730 25.45 2.37 -0.60
CA ASP A 730 25.03 1.85 -1.91
C ASP A 730 24.73 0.35 -1.83
N ALA A 731 25.56 -0.40 -1.10
CA ALA A 731 25.32 -1.82 -0.83
C ALA A 731 24.02 -2.04 -0.03
N ILE A 732 23.71 -1.17 0.94
CA ILE A 732 22.44 -1.23 1.69
C ILE A 732 21.26 -0.87 0.78
N ALA A 733 21.39 0.14 -0.09
CA ALA A 733 20.37 0.49 -1.08
C ALA A 733 20.01 -0.70 -1.97
N ALA A 734 21.04 -1.36 -2.52
CA ALA A 734 20.90 -2.48 -3.45
C ALA A 734 20.27 -3.73 -2.79
N GLN A 735 20.44 -3.90 -1.47
CA GLN A 735 19.84 -5.00 -0.71
C GLN A 735 18.43 -4.68 -0.21
N LEU A 736 18.14 -3.43 0.13
CA LEU A 736 16.87 -3.01 0.73
C LEU A 736 15.68 -3.26 -0.21
N ILE A 737 15.84 -3.00 -1.51
CA ILE A 737 14.77 -3.17 -2.49
C ILE A 737 14.36 -4.66 -2.61
N PRO A 738 15.28 -5.61 -2.92
CA PRO A 738 14.96 -7.05 -2.89
C PRO A 738 14.43 -7.52 -1.53
N ALA A 739 14.98 -7.00 -0.43
CA ALA A 739 14.53 -7.35 0.92
C ALA A 739 13.08 -6.92 1.18
N ALA A 740 12.66 -5.74 0.70
CA ALA A 740 11.29 -5.27 0.78
C ALA A 740 10.35 -6.09 -0.13
N LEU A 741 10.79 -6.45 -1.33
CA LEU A 741 10.04 -7.33 -2.23
C LEU A 741 9.82 -8.72 -1.61
N GLU A 742 10.86 -9.32 -1.04
CA GLU A 742 10.78 -10.65 -0.41
C GLU A 742 9.93 -10.63 0.87
N LEU A 743 10.01 -9.57 1.68
CA LEU A 743 9.17 -9.43 2.87
C LEU A 743 7.67 -9.36 2.52
N ASN A 744 7.32 -8.72 1.40
CA ASN A 744 5.94 -8.59 0.93
C ASN A 744 5.47 -9.78 0.10
N GLN A 745 6.39 -10.47 -0.57
CA GLN A 745 6.14 -11.63 -1.42
C GLN A 745 7.27 -12.65 -1.19
N PRO A 746 7.19 -13.46 -0.12
CA PRO A 746 8.25 -14.39 0.23
C PRO A 746 8.41 -15.49 -0.81
N LEU A 747 9.51 -16.24 -0.73
CA LEU A 747 9.66 -17.45 -1.51
C LEU A 747 8.47 -18.40 -1.24
N GLU A 748 7.77 -18.74 -2.32
CA GLU A 748 6.61 -19.62 -2.28
C GLU A 748 7.12 -21.05 -2.12
N ARG A 749 6.55 -21.81 -1.18
CA ARG A 749 7.00 -23.19 -0.92
C ARG A 749 5.87 -24.13 -0.60
N PHE A 750 6.02 -25.36 -1.07
CA PHE A 750 5.12 -26.47 -0.77
C PHE A 750 5.85 -27.81 -0.90
N PHE A 751 5.26 -28.86 -0.34
CA PHE A 751 5.70 -30.24 -0.57
C PHE A 751 4.62 -30.98 -1.37
N ALA A 752 5.05 -31.87 -2.26
CA ALA A 752 4.13 -32.69 -3.07
C ALA A 752 4.78 -34.03 -3.42
N TYR A 753 4.34 -35.12 -2.78
CA TYR A 753 4.91 -36.47 -2.98
C TYR A 753 4.91 -36.89 -4.46
N TYR A 754 3.80 -36.59 -5.15
CA TYR A 754 3.64 -36.81 -6.57
C TYR A 754 3.17 -35.49 -7.19
N PRO A 755 4.07 -34.67 -7.76
CA PRO A 755 3.65 -33.49 -8.50
C PRO A 755 2.84 -33.91 -9.74
N PRO A 756 2.05 -33.00 -10.34
CA PRO A 756 1.38 -33.27 -11.60
C PRO A 756 2.37 -33.72 -12.68
N SER A 757 1.90 -34.53 -13.63
CA SER A 757 2.74 -35.00 -14.73
C SER A 757 3.42 -33.81 -15.42
N PRO A 758 4.76 -33.86 -15.58
CA PRO A 758 5.52 -32.78 -16.16
C PRO A 758 5.03 -32.50 -17.58
N LEU A 759 5.00 -31.23 -17.97
CA LEU A 759 4.71 -30.85 -19.35
C LEU A 759 5.89 -31.27 -20.24
N SER A 760 5.60 -31.53 -21.52
CA SER A 760 6.64 -31.91 -22.48
C SER A 760 7.71 -30.82 -22.53
N GLY A 761 8.98 -31.21 -22.39
CA GLY A 761 10.11 -30.27 -22.35
C GLY A 761 10.39 -29.63 -20.99
N ALA A 762 9.67 -29.98 -19.91
CA ALA A 762 9.97 -29.46 -18.58
C ALA A 762 11.38 -29.92 -18.11
N PRO A 763 12.25 -28.98 -17.67
CA PRO A 763 13.62 -29.28 -17.28
C PRO A 763 13.72 -29.91 -15.88
N GLN A 764 14.78 -30.67 -15.63
CA GLN A 764 15.10 -31.17 -14.29
C GLN A 764 15.57 -30.05 -13.34
N GLN A 765 16.21 -29.02 -13.90
CA GLN A 765 16.65 -27.82 -13.20
C GLN A 765 16.15 -26.60 -13.99
N PRO A 766 15.02 -26.00 -13.59
CA PRO A 766 14.47 -24.85 -14.29
C PRO A 766 15.43 -23.66 -14.28
N GLU A 767 15.80 -23.19 -15.47
CA GLU A 767 16.51 -21.92 -15.64
C GLU A 767 15.58 -20.73 -15.38
N ALA A 768 16.19 -19.58 -15.04
CA ALA A 768 15.47 -18.33 -14.85
C ALA A 768 14.57 -18.01 -16.05
N PHE A 769 13.31 -17.63 -15.80
CA PHE A 769 12.41 -17.19 -16.89
C PHE A 769 12.84 -15.84 -17.45
N LEU A 770 13.19 -14.91 -16.56
CA LEU A 770 13.67 -13.58 -16.86
C LEU A 770 14.53 -13.14 -15.68
N SER A 771 15.65 -12.49 -15.96
CA SER A 771 16.52 -11.84 -14.97
C SER A 771 16.66 -10.37 -15.32
N ILE A 772 16.66 -9.50 -14.31
CA ILE A 772 16.85 -8.06 -14.47
C ILE A 772 18.02 -7.60 -13.62
N GLU A 773 18.93 -6.83 -14.23
CA GLU A 773 20.08 -6.21 -13.57
C GLU A 773 20.16 -4.71 -13.91
N PRO A 774 20.57 -3.85 -12.95
CA PRO A 774 20.88 -4.16 -11.56
C PRO A 774 19.63 -4.49 -10.73
N ALA A 775 19.82 -5.12 -9.56
CA ALA A 775 18.73 -5.51 -8.65
C ALA A 775 17.90 -4.34 -8.08
N THR A 776 18.35 -3.11 -8.30
CA THR A 776 17.61 -1.88 -8.01
C THR A 776 16.51 -1.56 -9.03
N ILE A 777 16.46 -2.26 -10.17
CA ILE A 777 15.35 -2.20 -11.13
C ILE A 777 14.31 -3.26 -10.76
N VAL A 778 13.09 -2.81 -10.48
CA VAL A 778 11.98 -3.66 -10.04
C VAL A 778 11.07 -4.01 -11.22
N LEU A 779 10.79 -5.30 -11.42
CA LEU A 779 9.75 -5.76 -12.34
C LEU A 779 8.35 -5.49 -11.77
N GLY A 780 7.76 -4.37 -12.19
CA GLY A 780 6.41 -3.96 -11.77
C GLY A 780 5.32 -4.94 -12.23
N ALA A 781 5.35 -5.34 -13.50
CA ALA A 781 4.37 -6.23 -14.11
C ALA A 781 5.03 -7.25 -15.06
N LEU A 782 4.45 -8.44 -15.10
CA LEU A 782 4.68 -9.46 -16.12
C LEU A 782 3.35 -10.17 -16.35
N LYS A 783 2.70 -9.88 -17.48
CA LYS A 783 1.33 -10.30 -17.75
C LYS A 783 1.12 -10.48 -19.24
N LYS A 784 0.19 -11.31 -19.66
CA LYS A 784 -0.23 -11.32 -21.07
C LYS A 784 -0.93 -10.01 -21.45
N ALA A 785 -0.66 -9.45 -22.63
CA ALA A 785 -1.37 -8.29 -23.17
C ALA A 785 -2.89 -8.56 -23.35
N GLU A 786 -3.72 -7.53 -23.22
CA GLU A 786 -5.19 -7.71 -23.29
C GLU A 786 -5.71 -7.97 -24.72
N GLY A 787 -5.09 -7.34 -25.73
CA GLY A 787 -5.57 -7.34 -27.11
C GLY A 787 -4.78 -8.22 -28.09
N GLU A 788 -3.67 -8.81 -27.65
CA GLU A 788 -2.76 -9.57 -28.50
C GLU A 788 -2.07 -10.71 -27.73
N ASP A 789 -1.47 -11.65 -28.47
CA ASP A 789 -0.74 -12.79 -27.89
C ASP A 789 0.71 -12.41 -27.58
N ALA A 790 0.89 -11.35 -26.78
CA ALA A 790 2.18 -10.82 -26.36
C ALA A 790 2.34 -10.88 -24.83
N LEU A 791 3.59 -11.00 -24.39
CA LEU A 791 4.01 -10.96 -22.98
C LEU A 791 4.22 -9.52 -22.49
#